data_AF-A0A1F4VB81-F1
#
_entry.id   AF-A0A1F4VB81-F1
#
_cell.length_a   1.000
_cell.length_b   1.000
_cell.length_c   1.000
_cell.angle_alpha   90.00
_cell.angle_beta   90.00
_cell.angle_gamma   90.00
#
_symmetry.space_group_name_H-M   'P 1'
#
loop_
_entity.id
_entity.type
_entity.pdbx_description
1 polymer ?
#
loop_
_entity_poly.entity_id
_entity_poly.type
_entity_poly.pdbx_seq_one_letter_code
_entity_poly.pdbx_strand_id
1 'polypeptide(L)'
;MDNSNNKNLAFLILAFLLGMALTLPVFTKVPPHADEHQFYFNAFSIMGGEALHNYVHVAFTEYLLAAFFTVVNMFTVSGVNFPQAGPTMVTVYFARYFGLMLYILAFIFCVIVLQKGERKIKLRSVIFTFLYFGSIGVFERFFRVNSDSMLVLIFLNYLILSFWFHKKKASVFKFFILNLVFLFIATFTNLKSLYLIFPMFILNVVCPFFFYNRTEKPVENGINLGRNLPKIYLLIFYFVGLILGVIVLWTVFIPQPHNTRNFWYSVKKTIVHGTQFDFDFPGQSYGSWKVYIYDLFSEYTGFGVLLALILLFFVYRRIGKLRIQQIFDAIKEQVGFHILSSGELIKSTELILLLSLFAYYIGVSMAVVHWSRWGIPLGIITLMLFSVWGEYFLERIFVNYKSANLPLARIIVVLLFLTLVLRVAMTIDIYKTNYPELDGWKQTYKDVEKYLEQENIPPADWMKYATWFTGYTQNIKTMSLEQIANVENSDIKYVFVPYWNIGFLHTNKNIDLGTHNQRAIIDKYAESIIYRTPSLTSSYSHISKFIAWRVFGLSYTPEFEGMTEPQYAIVKLKENPGEINLNYEVGFNDMSHYDSPYSLIFNMKNLTDSYMFAPCYSFPDTVDEKEGKSVLPPKEFGIGGRTSGLYCHSIRFRLLFKGSYRIRVENLPDDSDGLQRVYSNMAGYKWDSETDTLSFENPTTMIPGEFGVATKEKYLPDLKFRVFYKHD
;
A
#
# COMPACT_ATOMS: atom_id res chain seq x y z
N MET A 1 20.09 -8.02 -44.96
CA MET A 1 19.69 -8.64 -43.68
C MET A 1 19.82 -7.59 -42.59
N ASP A 2 18.77 -7.33 -41.81
CA ASP A 2 18.75 -6.20 -40.86
C ASP A 2 19.54 -6.46 -39.58
N ASN A 3 20.63 -5.71 -39.40
CA ASN A 3 21.45 -5.69 -38.19
C ASN A 3 20.72 -5.18 -36.92
N SER A 4 19.49 -4.66 -37.02
CA SER A 4 18.68 -4.27 -35.86
C SER A 4 18.09 -5.46 -35.11
N ASN A 5 17.78 -6.56 -35.83
CA ASN A 5 17.04 -7.69 -35.26
C ASN A 5 17.85 -8.46 -34.20
N ASN A 6 19.14 -8.68 -34.46
CA ASN A 6 20.03 -9.36 -33.52
C ASN A 6 20.36 -8.49 -32.29
N LYS A 7 20.33 -7.15 -32.43
CA LYS A 7 20.70 -6.22 -31.35
C LYS A 7 19.68 -6.20 -30.22
N ASN A 8 18.38 -6.05 -30.53
CA ASN A 8 17.35 -6.01 -29.48
C ASN A 8 17.26 -7.34 -28.71
N LEU A 9 17.39 -8.48 -29.41
CA LEU A 9 17.44 -9.79 -28.76
C LEU A 9 18.67 -9.94 -27.85
N ALA A 10 19.86 -9.53 -28.33
CA ALA A 10 21.07 -9.54 -27.52
C ALA A 10 20.97 -8.63 -26.28
N PHE A 11 20.38 -7.43 -26.42
CA PHE A 11 20.15 -6.55 -25.28
C PHE A 11 19.14 -7.11 -24.28
N LEU A 12 18.07 -7.78 -24.73
CA LEU A 12 17.11 -8.43 -23.84
C LEU A 12 17.76 -9.58 -23.06
N ILE A 13 18.55 -10.42 -23.73
CA ILE A 13 19.31 -11.50 -23.08
C ILE A 13 20.32 -10.94 -22.07
N LEU A 14 21.09 -9.91 -22.45
CA LEU A 14 22.07 -9.27 -21.56
C LEU A 14 21.38 -8.64 -20.35
N ALA A 15 20.28 -7.91 -20.53
CA ALA A 15 19.52 -7.30 -19.45
C ALA A 15 18.90 -8.35 -18.51
N PHE A 16 18.42 -9.47 -19.05
CA PHE A 16 17.96 -10.61 -18.24
C PHE A 16 19.10 -11.24 -17.43
N LEU A 17 20.26 -11.51 -18.05
CA LEU A 17 21.41 -12.07 -17.34
C LEU A 17 21.93 -11.15 -16.23
N LEU A 18 22.00 -9.84 -16.48
CA LEU A 18 22.36 -8.84 -15.46
C LEU A 18 21.31 -8.77 -14.35
N GLY A 19 20.02 -8.76 -14.69
CA GLY A 19 18.92 -8.76 -13.73
C GLY A 19 18.89 -9.99 -12.83
N MET A 20 19.17 -11.18 -13.39
CA MET A 20 19.31 -12.43 -12.65
C MET A 20 20.59 -12.45 -11.79
N ALA A 21 21.72 -11.92 -12.30
CA ALA A 21 22.96 -11.80 -11.52
C ALA A 21 22.81 -10.87 -10.30
N LEU A 22 21.93 -9.86 -10.36
CA LEU A 22 21.58 -9.01 -9.21
C LEU A 22 20.55 -9.64 -8.26
N THR A 23 19.83 -10.67 -8.70
CA THR A 23 18.66 -11.25 -8.00
C THR A 23 19.02 -12.55 -7.26
N LEU A 24 19.69 -13.48 -7.95
CA LEU A 24 20.07 -14.79 -7.39
C LEU A 24 20.95 -14.74 -6.12
N PRO A 25 21.85 -13.76 -5.91
CA PRO A 25 22.65 -13.70 -4.67
C PRO A 25 21.89 -13.24 -3.42
N VAL A 26 20.66 -12.71 -3.56
CA VAL A 26 19.97 -11.98 -2.49
C VAL A 26 18.49 -12.32 -2.31
N PHE A 27 17.85 -13.05 -3.23
CA PHE A 27 16.41 -13.32 -3.13
C PHE A 27 16.00 -14.11 -1.87
N THR A 28 16.87 -14.99 -1.35
CA THR A 28 16.64 -15.72 -0.08
C THR A 28 16.84 -14.85 1.16
N LYS A 29 17.47 -13.68 1.03
CA LYS A 29 17.75 -12.73 2.10
C LYS A 29 16.66 -11.65 2.27
N VAL A 30 15.53 -11.75 1.56
CA VAL A 30 14.39 -10.82 1.70
C VAL A 30 13.64 -11.12 3.01
N PRO A 31 13.61 -10.19 3.99
CA PRO A 31 12.91 -10.38 5.26
C PRO A 31 11.42 -10.65 5.11
N PRO A 32 10.78 -11.32 6.09
CA PRO A 32 9.42 -11.79 5.97
C PRO A 32 8.45 -10.68 6.37
N HIS A 33 7.39 -10.48 5.58
CA HIS A 33 6.31 -9.62 6.05
C HIS A 33 5.47 -10.35 7.11
N ALA A 34 4.82 -9.59 8.00
CA ALA A 34 3.94 -10.16 9.02
C ALA A 34 2.86 -11.07 8.37
N ASP A 35 2.24 -10.60 7.28
CA ASP A 35 1.19 -11.32 6.55
C ASP A 35 1.65 -12.65 5.95
N GLU A 36 2.94 -12.83 5.62
CA GLU A 36 3.44 -14.09 5.06
C GLU A 36 3.22 -15.27 6.01
N HIS A 37 3.28 -15.00 7.32
CA HIS A 37 3.03 -16.01 8.35
C HIS A 37 1.63 -16.61 8.20
N GLN A 38 0.61 -15.79 7.87
CA GLN A 38 -0.75 -16.28 7.63
C GLN A 38 -0.82 -17.19 6.40
N PHE A 39 -0.12 -16.84 5.31
CA PHE A 39 -0.05 -17.69 4.11
C PHE A 39 0.67 -19.03 4.41
N TYR A 40 1.73 -19.02 5.23
CA TYR A 40 2.42 -20.25 5.66
C TYR A 40 1.52 -21.13 6.54
N PHE A 41 0.89 -20.56 7.57
CA PHE A 41 -0.03 -21.31 8.44
C PHE A 41 -1.19 -21.92 7.65
N ASN A 42 -1.83 -21.15 6.76
CA ASN A 42 -2.90 -21.65 5.91
C ASN A 42 -2.42 -22.79 5.00
N ALA A 43 -1.25 -22.66 4.38
CA ALA A 43 -0.68 -23.72 3.54
C ALA A 43 -0.38 -25.00 4.35
N PHE A 44 0.12 -24.88 5.59
CA PHE A 44 0.37 -26.02 6.46
C PHE A 44 -0.92 -26.72 6.91
N SER A 45 -1.96 -25.97 7.29
CA SER A 45 -3.27 -26.57 7.61
C SER A 45 -3.87 -27.28 6.38
N ILE A 46 -3.73 -26.72 5.17
CA ILE A 46 -4.13 -27.40 3.92
C ILE A 46 -3.35 -28.71 3.73
N MET A 47 -2.03 -28.72 3.95
CA MET A 47 -1.20 -29.94 3.87
C MET A 47 -1.57 -30.98 4.93
N GLY A 48 -1.97 -30.54 6.14
CA GLY A 48 -2.46 -31.39 7.23
C GLY A 48 -3.88 -31.93 7.03
N GLY A 49 -4.61 -31.47 6.01
CA GLY A 49 -6.03 -31.79 5.82
C GLY A 49 -6.96 -31.11 6.84
N GLU A 50 -6.48 -30.06 7.51
CA GLU A 50 -7.19 -29.35 8.57
C GLU A 50 -8.12 -28.26 7.99
N ALA A 51 -9.21 -28.00 8.71
CA ALA A 51 -10.12 -26.91 8.39
C ALA A 51 -9.47 -25.55 8.70
N LEU A 52 -9.50 -24.60 7.76
CA LEU A 52 -8.87 -23.30 7.94
C LEU A 52 -9.55 -22.49 9.07
N HIS A 53 -8.72 -21.94 9.97
CA HIS A 53 -9.19 -21.27 11.19
C HIS A 53 -9.80 -19.88 10.94
N ASN A 54 -9.32 -19.13 9.95
CA ASN A 54 -9.87 -17.83 9.53
C ASN A 54 -9.56 -17.58 8.06
N TYR A 55 -10.46 -16.89 7.36
CA TYR A 55 -10.22 -16.35 6.02
C TYR A 55 -10.34 -14.84 6.03
N VAL A 56 -9.24 -14.17 5.70
CA VAL A 56 -9.20 -12.75 5.30
C VAL A 56 -8.81 -12.62 3.81
N HIS A 57 -8.17 -13.65 3.25
CA HIS A 57 -7.74 -13.76 1.85
C HIS A 57 -8.28 -15.04 1.22
N VAL A 58 -8.05 -15.26 -0.09
CA VAL A 58 -8.71 -16.34 -0.84
C VAL A 58 -7.71 -17.39 -1.32
N ALA A 59 -8.09 -18.65 -1.13
CA ALA A 59 -7.18 -19.75 -0.84
C ALA A 59 -6.30 -20.27 -2.01
N PHE A 60 -6.44 -19.79 -3.25
CA PHE A 60 -5.68 -20.33 -4.38
C PHE A 60 -4.16 -20.18 -4.23
N THR A 61 -3.71 -19.10 -3.57
CA THR A 61 -2.28 -18.86 -3.32
C THR A 61 -1.75 -19.87 -2.32
N GLU A 62 -2.50 -20.08 -1.24
CA GLU A 62 -2.23 -21.01 -0.15
C GLU A 62 -2.26 -22.47 -0.63
N TYR A 63 -3.20 -22.83 -1.51
CA TYR A 63 -3.23 -24.14 -2.16
C TYR A 63 -2.02 -24.39 -3.05
N LEU A 64 -1.61 -23.40 -3.87
CA LEU A 64 -0.42 -23.59 -4.71
C LEU A 64 0.86 -23.65 -3.88
N LEU A 65 0.94 -22.89 -2.79
CA LEU A 65 2.05 -22.93 -1.83
C LEU A 65 2.11 -24.28 -1.08
N ALA A 66 0.96 -24.79 -0.63
CA ALA A 66 0.83 -26.12 -0.01
C ALA A 66 1.25 -27.23 -0.98
N ALA A 67 0.81 -27.16 -2.25
CA ALA A 67 1.22 -28.10 -3.29
C ALA A 67 2.73 -28.01 -3.58
N PHE A 68 3.29 -26.80 -3.63
CA PHE A 68 4.73 -26.59 -3.80
C PHE A 68 5.55 -27.18 -2.64
N PHE A 69 5.17 -26.91 -1.38
CA PHE A 69 5.82 -27.50 -0.21
C PHE A 69 5.66 -29.03 -0.16
N THR A 70 4.51 -29.57 -0.56
CA THR A 70 4.30 -31.02 -0.70
C THR A 70 5.27 -31.62 -1.72
N VAL A 71 5.46 -30.98 -2.87
CA VAL A 71 6.44 -31.40 -3.88
C VAL A 71 7.87 -31.31 -3.33
N VAL A 72 8.24 -30.25 -2.61
CA VAL A 72 9.55 -30.13 -1.96
C VAL A 72 9.80 -31.31 -1.02
N ASN A 73 8.83 -31.65 -0.16
CA ASN A 73 8.93 -32.77 0.78
C ASN A 73 9.19 -34.12 0.10
N MET A 74 8.63 -34.36 -1.09
CA MET A 74 8.85 -35.59 -1.86
C MET A 74 10.30 -35.74 -2.36
N PHE A 75 11.03 -34.63 -2.53
CA PHE A 75 12.38 -34.63 -3.10
C PHE A 75 13.50 -34.31 -2.08
N THR A 76 13.16 -33.81 -0.88
CA THR A 76 14.13 -33.62 0.20
C THR A 76 14.31 -34.88 1.04
N VAL A 77 15.42 -35.59 0.83
CA VAL A 77 15.76 -36.85 1.51
C VAL A 77 15.87 -36.70 3.05
N SER A 78 16.13 -35.49 3.54
CA SER A 78 16.33 -35.18 4.96
C SER A 78 15.08 -34.62 5.65
N GLY A 79 13.96 -35.35 5.58
CA GLY A 79 12.81 -35.20 6.49
C GLY A 79 12.38 -33.76 6.80
N VAL A 80 12.17 -32.92 5.79
CA VAL A 80 11.63 -31.56 5.97
C VAL A 80 10.15 -31.66 6.30
N ASN A 81 9.85 -32.06 7.53
CA ASN A 81 8.52 -31.91 8.10
C ASN A 81 8.32 -30.42 8.38
N PHE A 82 7.78 -29.69 7.39
CA PHE A 82 7.27 -28.33 7.61
C PHE A 82 6.33 -28.37 8.82
N PRO A 83 6.65 -27.65 9.91
CA PRO A 83 6.06 -27.96 11.20
C PRO A 83 4.64 -27.41 11.32
N GLN A 84 3.83 -28.09 12.13
CA GLN A 84 2.55 -27.54 12.61
C GLN A 84 2.72 -26.36 13.61
N ALA A 85 3.97 -25.99 13.93
CA ALA A 85 4.33 -24.94 14.88
C ALA A 85 5.29 -23.89 14.25
N GLY A 86 4.74 -22.99 13.45
CA GLY A 86 5.40 -21.77 12.97
C GLY A 86 6.30 -21.94 11.73
N PRO A 87 6.39 -20.94 10.84
CA PRO A 87 7.29 -21.00 9.69
C PRO A 87 8.76 -21.02 10.15
N THR A 88 9.53 -21.95 9.59
CA THR A 88 10.97 -22.10 9.88
C THR A 88 11.83 -21.40 8.83
N MET A 89 13.13 -21.28 9.11
CA MET A 89 14.17 -20.90 8.14
C MET A 89 14.04 -21.65 6.81
N VAL A 90 13.74 -22.95 6.86
CA VAL A 90 13.56 -23.82 5.68
C VAL A 90 12.27 -23.47 4.93
N THR A 91 11.19 -23.13 5.66
CA THR A 91 9.94 -22.62 5.08
C THR A 91 10.19 -21.35 4.28
N VAL A 92 10.83 -20.36 4.91
CA VAL A 92 11.15 -19.08 4.27
C VAL A 92 12.04 -19.31 3.05
N TYR A 93 13.10 -20.13 3.17
CA TYR A 93 14.00 -20.45 2.06
C TYR A 93 13.24 -20.98 0.83
N PHE A 94 12.42 -22.02 0.98
CA PHE A 94 11.66 -22.59 -0.14
C PHE A 94 10.55 -21.64 -0.64
N ALA A 95 9.92 -20.86 0.24
CA ALA A 95 8.97 -19.83 -0.16
C ALA A 95 9.59 -18.75 -1.05
N ARG A 96 10.85 -18.37 -0.81
CA ARG A 96 11.61 -17.44 -1.68
C ARG A 96 11.90 -18.06 -3.05
N TYR A 97 12.05 -19.39 -3.15
CA TYR A 97 12.12 -20.09 -4.45
C TYR A 97 10.77 -20.11 -5.19
N PHE A 98 9.66 -20.33 -4.48
CA PHE A 98 8.31 -20.19 -5.05
C PHE A 98 8.13 -18.78 -5.63
N GLY A 99 8.48 -17.75 -4.85
CA GLY A 99 8.50 -16.35 -5.30
C GLY A 99 9.38 -16.10 -6.54
N LEU A 100 10.58 -16.69 -6.59
CA LEU A 100 11.49 -16.63 -7.75
C LEU A 100 10.85 -17.21 -9.03
N MET A 101 10.11 -18.32 -8.90
CA MET A 101 9.37 -18.90 -10.02
C MET A 101 8.26 -17.96 -10.49
N LEU A 102 7.49 -17.36 -9.58
CA LEU A 102 6.43 -16.40 -9.93
C LEU A 102 7.02 -15.14 -10.61
N TYR A 103 8.14 -14.62 -10.11
CA TYR A 103 8.89 -13.49 -10.68
C TYR A 103 9.28 -13.77 -12.15
N ILE A 104 9.96 -14.89 -12.41
CA ILE A 104 10.41 -15.26 -13.76
C ILE A 104 9.21 -15.49 -14.70
N LEU A 105 8.15 -16.16 -14.24
CA LEU A 105 6.95 -16.39 -15.04
C LEU A 105 6.23 -15.08 -15.39
N ALA A 106 6.10 -14.15 -14.43
CA ALA A 106 5.48 -12.85 -14.65
C ALA A 106 6.28 -12.02 -15.67
N PHE A 107 7.62 -12.01 -15.56
CA PHE A 107 8.48 -11.38 -16.56
C PHE A 107 8.24 -11.95 -17.97
N ILE A 108 8.23 -13.27 -18.13
CA ILE A 108 8.02 -13.94 -19.42
C ILE A 108 6.65 -13.59 -20.01
N PHE A 109 5.58 -13.67 -19.21
CA PHE A 109 4.23 -13.34 -19.68
C PHE A 109 4.09 -11.84 -20.04
N CYS A 110 4.71 -10.93 -19.28
CA CYS A 110 4.74 -9.50 -19.64
C CYS A 110 5.47 -9.27 -20.97
N VAL A 111 6.61 -9.93 -21.21
CA VAL A 111 7.32 -9.86 -22.49
C VAL A 111 6.45 -10.39 -23.64
N ILE A 112 5.76 -11.52 -23.47
CA ILE A 112 4.84 -12.08 -24.49
C ILE A 112 3.73 -11.08 -24.84
N VAL A 113 3.11 -10.45 -23.84
CA VAL A 113 2.08 -9.40 -24.06
C VAL A 113 2.67 -8.18 -24.77
N LEU A 114 3.85 -7.71 -24.35
CA LEU A 114 4.53 -6.55 -24.96
C LEU A 114 5.04 -6.80 -26.38
N GLN A 115 5.35 -8.04 -26.78
CA GLN A 115 5.69 -8.36 -28.16
C GLN A 115 4.51 -8.24 -29.13
N LYS A 116 3.27 -8.15 -28.63
CA LYS A 116 2.03 -8.00 -29.42
C LYS A 116 1.87 -9.00 -30.59
N GLY A 117 2.47 -10.18 -30.47
CA GLY A 117 2.48 -11.21 -31.53
C GLY A 117 3.46 -10.96 -32.69
N GLU A 118 4.37 -10.00 -32.55
CA GLU A 118 5.46 -9.75 -33.51
C GLU A 118 6.57 -10.81 -33.39
N ARG A 119 7.19 -11.17 -34.52
CA ARG A 119 8.26 -12.20 -34.56
C ARG A 119 9.66 -11.69 -34.20
N LYS A 120 9.83 -10.38 -34.01
CA LYS A 120 11.13 -9.71 -33.82
C LYS A 120 11.09 -8.94 -32.49
N ILE A 121 12.09 -9.15 -31.63
CA ILE A 121 12.13 -8.49 -30.31
C ILE A 121 12.13 -6.97 -30.46
N LYS A 122 11.06 -6.35 -29.97
CA LYS A 122 10.90 -4.90 -29.88
C LYS A 122 11.67 -4.24 -28.74
N LEU A 123 11.96 -2.95 -28.91
CA LEU A 123 12.68 -2.13 -27.95
C LEU A 123 11.89 -1.98 -26.64
N ARG A 124 10.56 -1.91 -26.69
CA ARG A 124 9.69 -1.93 -25.51
C ARG A 124 9.96 -3.10 -24.57
N SER A 125 10.25 -4.30 -25.07
CA SER A 125 10.58 -5.42 -24.18
C SER A 125 11.97 -5.30 -23.55
N VAL A 126 12.94 -4.69 -24.25
CA VAL A 126 14.27 -4.39 -23.67
C VAL A 126 14.13 -3.35 -22.55
N ILE A 127 13.38 -2.26 -22.81
CA ILE A 127 13.07 -1.23 -21.79
C ILE A 127 12.36 -1.87 -20.60
N PHE A 128 11.37 -2.72 -20.84
CA PHE A 128 10.66 -3.45 -19.79
C PHE A 128 11.59 -4.32 -18.96
N THR A 129 12.57 -5.03 -19.56
CA THR A 129 13.55 -5.82 -18.80
C THR A 129 14.34 -4.93 -17.82
N PHE A 130 14.87 -3.79 -18.26
CA PHE A 130 15.59 -2.87 -17.36
C PHE A 130 14.68 -2.32 -16.25
N LEU A 131 13.45 -1.93 -16.58
CA LEU A 131 12.50 -1.38 -15.62
C LEU A 131 12.01 -2.43 -14.61
N TYR A 132 11.76 -3.67 -15.06
CA TYR A 132 11.31 -4.80 -14.23
C TYR A 132 12.37 -5.23 -13.21
N PHE A 133 13.59 -5.51 -13.68
CA PHE A 133 14.68 -5.93 -12.80
C PHE A 133 15.23 -4.77 -11.94
N GLY A 134 15.07 -3.52 -12.39
CA GLY A 134 15.43 -2.33 -11.62
C GLY A 134 14.39 -1.90 -10.59
N SER A 135 13.16 -2.43 -10.63
CA SER A 135 12.07 -2.08 -9.72
C SER A 135 12.21 -2.78 -8.36
N ILE A 136 12.43 -1.98 -7.31
CA ILE A 136 12.54 -2.46 -5.93
C ILE A 136 11.24 -3.12 -5.46
N GLY A 137 10.10 -2.44 -5.60
CA GLY A 137 8.80 -2.96 -5.16
C GLY A 137 8.34 -4.21 -5.91
N VAL A 138 8.64 -4.33 -7.21
CA VAL A 138 8.36 -5.59 -7.94
C VAL A 138 9.27 -6.72 -7.46
N PHE A 139 10.57 -6.47 -7.25
CA PHE A 139 11.48 -7.46 -6.67
C PHE A 139 10.96 -7.95 -5.31
N GLU A 140 10.76 -7.03 -4.35
CA GLU A 140 10.34 -7.32 -2.98
C GLU A 140 9.13 -8.24 -2.90
N ARG A 141 8.07 -7.78 -3.56
CA ARG A 141 6.74 -8.35 -3.42
C ARG A 141 6.62 -9.70 -4.08
N PHE A 142 7.40 -10.00 -5.12
CA PHE A 142 7.42 -11.34 -5.69
C PHE A 142 8.17 -12.34 -4.82
N PHE A 143 9.16 -11.90 -4.02
CA PHE A 143 9.87 -12.80 -3.09
C PHE A 143 9.09 -13.02 -1.80
N ARG A 144 8.30 -12.04 -1.33
CA ARG A 144 7.31 -12.24 -0.27
C ARG A 144 6.13 -13.09 -0.76
N VAL A 145 5.63 -14.00 0.06
CA VAL A 145 4.41 -14.75 -0.25
C VAL A 145 3.18 -13.85 -0.08
N ASN A 146 2.46 -13.63 -1.18
CA ASN A 146 1.20 -12.88 -1.20
C ASN A 146 0.33 -13.28 -2.40
N SER A 147 -0.97 -12.97 -2.31
CA SER A 147 -1.93 -13.20 -3.39
C SER A 147 -1.81 -12.21 -4.56
N ASP A 148 -1.15 -11.06 -4.38
CA ASP A 148 -0.96 -10.06 -5.44
C ASP A 148 -0.03 -10.55 -6.55
N SER A 149 1.05 -11.27 -6.20
CA SER A 149 1.94 -11.96 -7.16
C SER A 149 1.19 -12.95 -8.04
N MET A 150 0.32 -13.75 -7.42
CA MET A 150 -0.51 -14.74 -8.11
C MET A 150 -1.55 -14.06 -9.01
N LEU A 151 -2.19 -12.99 -8.52
CA LEU A 151 -3.17 -12.21 -9.26
C LEU A 151 -2.60 -11.62 -10.56
N VAL A 152 -1.33 -11.18 -10.57
CA VAL A 152 -0.63 -10.76 -11.80
C VAL A 152 -0.52 -11.91 -12.80
N LEU A 153 -0.13 -13.12 -12.37
CA LEU A 153 0.00 -14.27 -13.26
C LEU A 153 -1.34 -14.69 -13.87
N ILE A 154 -2.40 -14.69 -13.08
CA ILE A 154 -3.77 -14.99 -13.52
C ILE A 154 -4.22 -13.97 -14.57
N PHE A 155 -4.03 -12.67 -14.30
CA PHE A 155 -4.37 -11.60 -15.24
C PHE A 155 -3.59 -11.70 -16.56
N LEU A 156 -2.28 -11.91 -16.52
CA LEU A 156 -1.46 -12.01 -17.73
C LEU A 156 -1.83 -13.26 -18.56
N ASN A 157 -2.09 -14.40 -17.92
CA ASN A 157 -2.60 -15.58 -18.62
C ASN A 157 -3.97 -15.34 -19.26
N TYR A 158 -4.87 -14.66 -18.54
CA TYR A 158 -6.18 -14.29 -19.07
C TYR A 158 -6.06 -13.42 -20.31
N LEU A 159 -5.20 -12.39 -20.30
CA LEU A 159 -4.91 -11.55 -21.48
C LEU A 159 -4.37 -12.39 -22.66
N ILE A 160 -3.33 -13.20 -22.44
CA ILE A 160 -2.68 -14.00 -23.48
C ILE A 160 -3.67 -14.97 -24.14
N LEU A 161 -4.43 -15.71 -23.34
CA LEU A 161 -5.42 -16.67 -23.85
C LEU A 161 -6.59 -15.97 -24.53
N SER A 162 -7.05 -14.84 -24.01
CA SER A 162 -8.10 -14.02 -24.63
C SER A 162 -7.66 -13.52 -26.01
N PHE A 163 -6.46 -12.92 -26.12
CA PHE A 163 -5.90 -12.49 -27.41
C PHE A 163 -5.79 -13.66 -28.41
N TRP A 164 -5.39 -14.85 -27.96
CA TRP A 164 -5.32 -16.04 -28.81
C TRP A 164 -6.70 -16.52 -29.28
N PHE A 165 -7.70 -16.50 -28.40
CA PHE A 165 -9.08 -16.90 -28.71
C PHE A 165 -9.76 -15.90 -29.64
N HIS A 166 -9.53 -14.59 -29.46
CA HIS A 166 -10.00 -13.53 -30.35
C HIS A 166 -9.37 -13.63 -31.75
N LYS A 167 -8.04 -13.85 -31.83
CA LYS A 167 -7.35 -14.07 -33.11
C LYS A 167 -7.86 -15.30 -33.86
N LYS A 168 -8.31 -16.33 -33.14
CA LYS A 168 -8.94 -17.54 -33.69
C LYS A 168 -10.46 -17.44 -33.90
N LYS A 169 -11.09 -16.33 -33.51
CA LYS A 169 -12.57 -16.15 -33.49
C LYS A 169 -13.29 -17.35 -32.85
N ALA A 170 -12.81 -17.73 -31.65
CA ALA A 170 -13.29 -18.87 -30.89
C ALA A 170 -14.81 -18.82 -30.61
N SER A 171 -15.41 -19.95 -30.23
CA SER A 171 -16.86 -20.01 -29.98
C SER A 171 -17.24 -19.27 -28.70
N VAL A 172 -18.49 -18.78 -28.65
CA VAL A 172 -19.09 -18.23 -27.43
C VAL A 172 -18.88 -19.18 -26.23
N PHE A 173 -19.05 -20.50 -26.43
CA PHE A 173 -18.77 -21.52 -25.42
C PHE A 173 -17.30 -21.57 -24.96
N LYS A 174 -16.32 -21.37 -25.86
CA LYS A 174 -14.90 -21.29 -25.48
C LYS A 174 -14.59 -20.02 -24.69
N PHE A 175 -15.19 -18.88 -25.06
CA PHE A 175 -15.10 -17.66 -24.26
C PHE A 175 -15.83 -17.78 -22.92
N PHE A 176 -16.95 -18.50 -22.86
CA PHE A 176 -17.65 -18.83 -21.61
C PHE A 176 -16.77 -19.62 -20.66
N ILE A 177 -16.16 -20.72 -21.12
CA ILE A 177 -15.21 -21.50 -20.32
C ILE A 177 -14.03 -20.63 -19.87
N LEU A 178 -13.45 -19.83 -20.78
CA LEU A 178 -12.33 -18.96 -20.45
C LEU A 178 -12.70 -17.95 -19.35
N ASN A 179 -13.85 -17.28 -19.48
CA ASN A 179 -14.31 -16.32 -18.48
C ASN A 179 -14.69 -17.00 -17.16
N LEU A 180 -15.36 -18.15 -17.20
CA LEU A 180 -15.74 -18.94 -16.02
C LEU A 180 -14.50 -19.36 -15.21
N VAL A 181 -13.51 -19.99 -15.88
CA VAL A 181 -12.27 -20.46 -15.26
C VAL A 181 -11.48 -19.30 -14.67
N PHE A 182 -11.29 -18.22 -15.43
CA PHE A 182 -10.49 -17.09 -14.92
C PHE A 182 -11.24 -16.26 -13.88
N LEU A 183 -12.56 -16.07 -13.96
CA LEU A 183 -13.31 -15.42 -12.87
C LEU A 183 -13.31 -16.25 -11.59
N PHE A 184 -13.45 -17.57 -11.69
CA PHE A 184 -13.30 -18.46 -10.55
C PHE A 184 -11.89 -18.35 -9.95
N ILE A 185 -10.83 -18.65 -10.69
CA ILE A 185 -9.45 -18.63 -10.17
C ILE A 185 -9.07 -17.24 -9.64
N ALA A 186 -9.46 -16.17 -10.32
CA ALA A 186 -9.18 -14.79 -9.93
C ALA A 186 -9.88 -14.44 -8.60
N THR A 187 -11.19 -14.65 -8.49
CA THR A 187 -11.92 -14.43 -7.23
C THR A 187 -11.43 -15.36 -6.12
N PHE A 188 -11.08 -16.60 -6.46
CA PHE A 188 -10.52 -17.62 -5.56
C PHE A 188 -9.06 -17.34 -5.15
N THR A 189 -8.44 -16.29 -5.68
CA THR A 189 -7.10 -15.80 -5.27
C THR A 189 -7.21 -14.53 -4.43
N ASN A 190 -7.90 -13.52 -4.96
CA ASN A 190 -8.13 -12.23 -4.30
C ASN A 190 -9.22 -11.48 -5.08
N LEU A 191 -10.28 -11.02 -4.39
CA LEU A 191 -11.43 -10.36 -5.02
C LEU A 191 -11.08 -9.11 -5.84
N LYS A 192 -9.95 -8.43 -5.53
CA LYS A 192 -9.45 -7.28 -6.30
C LYS A 192 -9.15 -7.59 -7.76
N SER A 193 -8.91 -8.87 -8.08
CA SER A 193 -8.68 -9.36 -9.44
C SER A 193 -9.83 -9.04 -10.39
N LEU A 194 -11.08 -8.98 -9.89
CA LEU A 194 -12.28 -8.65 -10.66
C LEU A 194 -12.12 -7.33 -11.42
N TYR A 195 -11.61 -6.31 -10.74
CA TYR A 195 -11.38 -4.99 -11.32
C TYR A 195 -10.28 -5.00 -12.39
N LEU A 196 -9.26 -5.85 -12.22
CA LEU A 196 -8.14 -5.98 -13.14
C LEU A 196 -8.55 -6.67 -14.46
N ILE A 197 -9.34 -7.75 -14.37
CA ILE A 197 -9.80 -8.54 -15.52
C ILE A 197 -11.03 -7.93 -16.24
N PHE A 198 -11.74 -7.01 -15.61
CA PHE A 198 -13.00 -6.43 -16.10
C PHE A 198 -12.98 -5.95 -17.57
N PRO A 199 -11.97 -5.21 -18.07
CA PRO A 199 -11.96 -4.75 -19.47
C PRO A 199 -11.87 -5.92 -20.47
N MET A 200 -11.05 -6.94 -20.16
CA MET A 200 -10.91 -8.11 -21.03
C MET A 200 -12.14 -9.04 -20.91
N PHE A 201 -12.77 -9.11 -19.73
CA PHE A 201 -14.05 -9.79 -19.56
C PHE A 201 -15.13 -9.20 -20.47
N ILE A 202 -15.29 -7.88 -20.50
CA ILE A 202 -16.24 -7.20 -21.41
C ILE A 202 -15.95 -7.58 -22.86
N LEU A 203 -14.69 -7.52 -23.31
CA LEU A 203 -14.32 -7.83 -24.69
C LEU A 203 -14.58 -9.32 -25.04
N ASN A 204 -14.28 -10.24 -24.11
CA ASN A 204 -14.59 -11.67 -24.23
C ASN A 204 -16.10 -11.96 -24.32
N VAL A 205 -16.95 -11.11 -23.71
CA VAL A 205 -18.42 -11.19 -23.84
C VAL A 205 -18.91 -10.52 -25.12
N VAL A 206 -18.43 -9.32 -25.45
CA VAL A 206 -18.99 -8.49 -26.52
C VAL A 206 -18.53 -8.93 -27.91
N CYS A 207 -17.24 -9.17 -28.12
CA CYS A 207 -16.73 -9.48 -29.48
C CYS A 207 -17.37 -10.74 -30.11
N PRO A 208 -17.56 -11.86 -29.39
CA PRO A 208 -18.13 -13.08 -29.98
C PRO A 208 -19.59 -12.96 -30.41
N PHE A 209 -20.40 -12.13 -29.74
CA PHE A 209 -21.83 -11.96 -30.04
C PHE A 209 -22.12 -10.86 -31.06
N PHE A 210 -21.30 -9.80 -31.08
CA PHE A 210 -21.57 -8.60 -31.87
C PHE A 210 -20.63 -8.41 -33.07
N PHE A 211 -19.42 -8.97 -33.04
CA PHE A 211 -18.38 -8.71 -34.05
C PHE A 211 -17.94 -9.96 -34.82
N TYR A 212 -18.07 -11.15 -34.24
CA TYR A 212 -17.69 -12.40 -34.91
C TYR A 212 -18.88 -13.02 -35.65
N ASN A 213 -19.04 -12.61 -36.92
CA ASN A 213 -19.96 -13.24 -37.86
C ASN A 213 -19.67 -14.74 -37.99
N ARG A 214 -20.45 -15.56 -37.28
CA ARG A 214 -20.55 -16.99 -37.52
C ARG A 214 -21.73 -17.22 -38.46
N THR A 215 -21.41 -17.35 -39.75
CA THR A 215 -22.23 -18.17 -40.65
C THR A 215 -22.12 -19.61 -40.17
N GLU A 216 -22.91 -19.96 -39.16
CA GLU A 216 -23.08 -21.35 -38.76
C GLU A 216 -23.66 -22.09 -39.97
N LYS A 217 -22.86 -22.99 -40.55
CA LYS A 217 -23.38 -23.99 -41.50
C LYS A 217 -24.63 -24.61 -40.86
N PRO A 218 -25.78 -24.64 -41.54
CA PRO A 218 -26.97 -25.23 -40.97
C PRO A 218 -26.65 -26.68 -40.58
N VAL A 219 -26.81 -26.98 -39.30
CA VAL A 219 -26.79 -28.37 -38.82
C VAL A 219 -28.11 -28.96 -39.27
N GLU A 220 -28.09 -29.80 -40.31
CA GLU A 220 -29.30 -30.25 -40.99
C GLU A 220 -30.20 -31.16 -40.14
N ASN A 221 -29.72 -31.69 -39.01
CA ASN A 221 -30.53 -32.44 -38.06
C ASN A 221 -30.12 -32.13 -36.61
N GLY A 222 -31.07 -31.63 -35.81
CA GLY A 222 -30.93 -31.48 -34.35
C GLY A 222 -31.08 -30.06 -33.81
N ILE A 223 -32.32 -29.71 -33.41
CA ILE A 223 -32.70 -28.64 -32.46
C ILE A 223 -32.10 -27.24 -32.72
N ASN A 224 -32.89 -26.38 -33.37
CA ASN A 224 -32.60 -24.96 -33.68
C ASN A 224 -32.61 -24.01 -32.46
N LEU A 225 -32.06 -24.42 -31.30
CA LEU A 225 -32.08 -23.64 -30.06
C LEU A 225 -31.29 -22.31 -30.12
N GLY A 226 -30.29 -22.21 -31.00
CA GLY A 226 -29.44 -21.03 -31.13
C GLY A 226 -29.98 -19.89 -32.01
N ARG A 227 -30.97 -20.14 -32.89
CA ARG A 227 -31.35 -19.19 -33.95
C ARG A 227 -32.55 -18.27 -33.63
N ASN A 228 -33.37 -18.61 -32.64
CA ASN A 228 -34.64 -17.90 -32.39
C ASN A 228 -34.66 -16.99 -31.13
N LEU A 229 -33.60 -16.98 -30.30
CA LEU A 229 -33.52 -16.10 -29.13
C LEU A 229 -32.84 -14.76 -29.51
N PRO A 230 -33.47 -13.60 -29.26
CA PRO A 230 -32.82 -12.30 -29.43
C PRO A 230 -31.50 -12.23 -28.64
N LYS A 231 -30.49 -11.58 -29.23
CA LYS A 231 -29.11 -11.55 -28.68
C LYS A 231 -29.02 -11.16 -27.20
N ILE A 232 -29.93 -10.30 -26.73
CA ILE A 232 -30.01 -9.88 -25.33
C ILE A 232 -30.30 -11.06 -24.37
N TYR A 233 -31.18 -11.99 -24.74
CA TYR A 233 -31.48 -13.16 -23.91
C TYR A 233 -30.30 -14.14 -23.88
N LEU A 234 -29.62 -14.35 -25.01
CA LEU A 234 -28.41 -15.18 -25.05
C LEU A 234 -27.28 -14.58 -24.19
N LEU A 235 -27.17 -13.26 -24.13
CA LEU A 235 -26.22 -12.56 -23.27
C LEU A 235 -26.61 -12.64 -21.78
N ILE A 236 -27.91 -12.56 -21.46
CA ILE A 236 -28.42 -12.81 -20.09
C ILE A 236 -28.13 -14.26 -19.66
N PHE A 237 -28.45 -15.26 -20.50
CA PHE A 237 -28.16 -16.67 -20.21
C PHE A 237 -26.65 -16.93 -20.03
N TYR A 238 -25.80 -16.30 -20.87
CA TYR A 238 -24.35 -16.34 -20.68
C TYR A 238 -23.95 -15.79 -19.31
N PHE A 239 -24.46 -14.63 -18.92
CA PHE A 239 -24.10 -13.98 -17.66
C PHE A 239 -24.61 -14.74 -16.42
N VAL A 240 -25.87 -15.18 -16.44
CA VAL A 240 -26.49 -15.98 -15.37
C VAL A 240 -25.78 -17.33 -15.24
N GLY A 241 -25.56 -18.04 -16.36
CA GLY A 241 -24.83 -19.30 -16.36
C GLY A 241 -23.40 -19.17 -15.85
N LEU A 242 -22.76 -18.01 -16.11
CA LEU A 242 -21.42 -17.73 -15.61
C LEU A 242 -21.42 -17.47 -14.10
N ILE A 243 -22.35 -16.66 -13.58
CA ILE A 243 -22.48 -16.42 -12.14
C ILE A 243 -22.77 -17.72 -11.39
N LEU A 244 -23.76 -18.50 -11.85
CA LEU A 244 -24.10 -19.79 -11.27
C LEU A 244 -22.91 -20.76 -11.33
N GLY A 245 -22.20 -20.81 -12.46
CA GLY A 245 -20.98 -21.61 -12.60
C GLY A 245 -19.89 -21.21 -11.61
N VAL A 246 -19.62 -19.92 -11.43
CA VAL A 246 -18.65 -19.43 -10.44
C VAL A 246 -19.08 -19.78 -9.02
N ILE A 247 -20.36 -19.63 -8.66
CA ILE A 247 -20.91 -20.01 -7.35
C ILE A 247 -20.76 -21.52 -7.09
N VAL A 248 -21.05 -22.36 -8.08
CA VAL A 248 -20.87 -23.82 -7.97
C VAL A 248 -19.40 -24.19 -7.81
N LEU A 249 -18.49 -23.63 -8.60
CA LEU A 249 -17.05 -23.86 -8.45
C LEU A 249 -16.56 -23.42 -7.07
N TRP A 250 -16.99 -22.25 -6.59
CA TRP A 250 -16.72 -21.80 -5.22
C TRP A 250 -17.23 -22.79 -4.17
N THR A 251 -18.47 -23.28 -4.31
CA THR A 251 -19.07 -24.22 -3.35
C THR A 251 -18.33 -25.56 -3.31
N VAL A 252 -17.80 -26.01 -4.45
CA VAL A 252 -17.04 -27.26 -4.58
C VAL A 252 -15.60 -27.13 -4.05
N PHE A 253 -14.95 -25.99 -4.28
CA PHE A 253 -13.52 -25.82 -4.01
C PHE A 253 -13.18 -24.99 -2.76
N ILE A 254 -14.14 -24.33 -2.10
CA ILE A 254 -13.89 -23.60 -0.86
C ILE A 254 -13.46 -24.58 0.26
N PRO A 255 -12.25 -24.44 0.85
CA PRO A 255 -11.89 -25.20 2.04
C PRO A 255 -12.93 -24.97 3.13
N GLN A 256 -13.47 -26.05 3.72
CA GLN A 256 -14.45 -25.90 4.78
C GLN A 256 -13.81 -25.13 5.95
N PRO A 257 -14.29 -23.92 6.29
CA PRO A 257 -13.77 -23.20 7.44
C PRO A 257 -14.15 -23.96 8.71
N HIS A 258 -13.28 -23.96 9.71
CA HIS A 258 -13.56 -24.65 10.99
C HIS A 258 -14.85 -24.14 11.67
N ASN A 259 -15.29 -22.93 11.32
CA ASN A 259 -16.62 -22.41 11.66
C ASN A 259 -17.13 -21.46 10.57
N THR A 260 -18.09 -21.90 9.75
CA THR A 260 -18.68 -21.12 8.64
C THR A 260 -19.39 -19.83 9.08
N ARG A 261 -19.98 -19.82 10.28
CA ARG A 261 -20.59 -18.61 10.85
C ARG A 261 -19.53 -17.59 11.20
N ASN A 262 -18.41 -18.03 11.79
CA ASN A 262 -17.26 -17.18 12.06
C ASN A 262 -16.55 -16.77 10.76
N PHE A 263 -16.52 -17.60 9.70
CA PHE A 263 -16.02 -17.17 8.39
C PHE A 263 -16.78 -15.94 7.87
N TRP A 264 -18.11 -16.02 7.75
CA TRP A 264 -18.89 -14.90 7.21
C TRP A 264 -18.93 -13.69 8.16
N TYR A 265 -18.91 -13.94 9.48
CA TYR A 265 -18.77 -12.89 10.47
C TYR A 265 -17.39 -12.22 10.40
N SER A 266 -16.31 -13.00 10.25
CA SER A 266 -14.96 -12.50 10.03
C SER A 266 -14.89 -11.75 8.71
N VAL A 267 -15.41 -12.23 7.58
CA VAL A 267 -15.44 -11.48 6.30
C VAL A 267 -16.24 -10.17 6.41
N LYS A 268 -17.31 -10.12 7.23
CA LYS A 268 -18.11 -8.91 7.50
C LYS A 268 -17.52 -7.98 8.58
N LYS A 269 -16.68 -8.51 9.47
CA LYS A 269 -15.95 -7.76 10.51
C LYS A 269 -14.61 -7.24 9.95
N THR A 270 -13.95 -8.05 9.12
CA THR A 270 -13.26 -7.63 7.89
C THR A 270 -14.23 -6.90 6.96
N ILE A 271 -13.78 -6.24 5.88
CA ILE A 271 -14.49 -5.11 5.26
C ILE A 271 -14.71 -3.99 6.30
N VAL A 272 -15.66 -4.09 7.23
CA VAL A 272 -16.02 -3.06 8.22
C VAL A 272 -14.82 -2.54 9.01
N HIS A 273 -14.06 -3.36 9.77
CA HIS A 273 -13.01 -2.87 10.66
C HIS A 273 -11.71 -2.43 9.97
N GLY A 274 -11.50 -2.75 8.70
CA GLY A 274 -10.31 -2.32 7.95
C GLY A 274 -10.59 -1.07 7.17
N THR A 275 -11.82 -0.95 6.64
CA THR A 275 -12.39 0.36 6.33
C THR A 275 -12.32 1.26 7.58
N GLN A 276 -12.70 0.76 8.76
CA GLN A 276 -12.59 1.48 10.04
C GLN A 276 -11.13 1.76 10.45
N PHE A 277 -10.18 0.85 10.24
CA PHE A 277 -8.75 1.04 10.49
C PHE A 277 -8.15 2.12 9.58
N ASP A 278 -8.48 2.10 8.30
CA ASP A 278 -8.06 3.12 7.33
C ASP A 278 -8.71 4.49 7.65
N PHE A 279 -9.86 4.51 8.33
CA PHE A 279 -10.50 5.71 8.89
C PHE A 279 -9.91 6.16 10.24
N ASP A 280 -9.52 5.22 11.11
CA ASP A 280 -8.90 5.44 12.42
C ASP A 280 -7.43 5.86 12.30
N PHE A 281 -6.78 5.56 11.16
CA PHE A 281 -5.47 6.06 10.76
C PHE A 281 -5.58 7.01 9.56
N PRO A 282 -6.21 8.18 9.73
CA PRO A 282 -6.50 9.12 8.64
C PRO A 282 -5.26 9.69 7.93
N GLY A 283 -4.07 9.55 8.52
CA GLY A 283 -2.80 9.74 7.82
C GLY A 283 -2.59 8.86 6.57
N GLN A 284 -3.37 7.77 6.44
CA GLN A 284 -3.47 6.92 5.25
C GLN A 284 -4.68 7.29 4.34
N SER A 285 -5.67 8.04 4.85
CA SER A 285 -6.91 8.36 4.12
C SER A 285 -6.90 9.72 3.40
N TYR A 286 -5.90 10.58 3.61
CA TYR A 286 -5.78 11.87 2.90
C TYR A 286 -5.68 11.74 1.40
N GLY A 287 -6.82 11.97 0.74
CA GLY A 287 -6.93 11.96 -0.71
C GLY A 287 -6.15 10.78 -1.27
N SER A 288 -6.54 9.57 -0.87
CA SER A 288 -5.82 8.30 -1.02
C SER A 288 -5.02 8.13 -2.32
N TRP A 289 -5.53 8.68 -3.43
CA TRP A 289 -4.80 8.92 -4.68
C TRP A 289 -3.37 9.45 -4.53
N LYS A 290 -3.08 10.37 -3.59
CA LYS A 290 -1.74 10.91 -3.31
C LYS A 290 -0.82 9.83 -2.78
N VAL A 291 -1.28 9.03 -1.81
CA VAL A 291 -0.54 7.87 -1.27
C VAL A 291 -0.26 6.89 -2.40
N TYR A 292 -1.27 6.53 -3.19
CA TYR A 292 -1.11 5.52 -4.23
C TYR A 292 -0.25 5.98 -5.42
N ILE A 293 -0.30 7.26 -5.79
CA ILE A 293 0.62 7.85 -6.76
C ILE A 293 2.05 7.92 -6.19
N TYR A 294 2.20 8.26 -4.91
CA TYR A 294 3.49 8.26 -4.24
C TYR A 294 4.08 6.85 -4.10
N ASP A 295 3.30 5.82 -3.77
CA ASP A 295 3.72 4.40 -3.75
C ASP A 295 4.16 3.93 -5.14
N LEU A 296 3.38 4.27 -6.17
CA LEU A 296 3.73 3.98 -7.56
C LEU A 296 5.09 4.57 -7.96
N PHE A 297 5.38 5.80 -7.54
CA PHE A 297 6.64 6.48 -7.83
C PHE A 297 7.79 6.15 -6.86
N SER A 298 7.54 5.74 -5.62
CA SER A 298 8.59 5.45 -4.63
C SER A 298 8.99 3.97 -4.59
N GLU A 299 8.02 3.05 -4.67
CA GLU A 299 8.24 1.60 -4.61
C GLU A 299 8.47 0.99 -6.01
N TYR A 300 7.55 1.24 -6.95
CA TYR A 300 7.47 0.45 -8.18
C TYR A 300 8.23 1.04 -9.37
N THR A 301 8.29 2.37 -9.50
CA THR A 301 8.84 3.04 -10.70
C THR A 301 10.02 3.98 -10.44
N GLY A 302 10.23 4.38 -9.18
CA GLY A 302 11.37 5.18 -8.71
C GLY A 302 11.40 6.63 -9.20
N PHE A 303 12.33 7.42 -8.65
CA PHE A 303 12.60 8.79 -9.13
C PHE A 303 12.95 8.86 -10.64
N GLY A 304 13.39 7.77 -11.25
CA GLY A 304 13.63 7.68 -12.70
C GLY A 304 12.39 8.00 -13.54
N VAL A 305 11.19 7.63 -13.06
CA VAL A 305 9.93 7.96 -13.74
C VAL A 305 9.45 9.37 -13.42
N LEU A 306 9.62 9.86 -12.19
CA LEU A 306 9.36 11.27 -11.90
C LEU A 306 10.22 12.18 -12.80
N LEU A 307 11.51 11.84 -12.99
CA LEU A 307 12.37 12.53 -13.94
C LEU A 307 11.93 12.32 -15.40
N ALA A 308 11.45 11.14 -15.79
CA ALA A 308 10.93 10.89 -17.14
C ALA A 308 9.65 11.69 -17.43
N LEU A 309 8.76 11.87 -16.44
CA LEU A 309 7.59 12.74 -16.53
C LEU A 309 7.98 14.22 -16.58
N ILE A 310 8.97 14.64 -15.79
CA ILE A 310 9.57 15.99 -15.86
C ILE A 310 10.22 16.23 -17.23
N LEU A 311 10.90 15.24 -17.80
CA LEU A 311 11.47 15.30 -19.16
C LEU A 311 10.38 15.32 -20.23
N LEU A 312 9.33 14.50 -20.11
CA LEU A 312 8.15 14.57 -20.97
C LEU A 312 7.50 15.96 -20.89
N PHE A 313 7.43 16.58 -19.70
CA PHE A 313 6.91 17.93 -19.50
C PHE A 313 7.83 19.02 -20.11
N PHE A 314 9.15 18.91 -19.96
CA PHE A 314 10.10 19.84 -20.60
C PHE A 314 10.10 19.71 -22.13
N VAL A 315 10.02 18.49 -22.63
CA VAL A 315 9.88 18.16 -24.05
C VAL A 315 8.53 18.65 -24.57
N TYR A 316 7.45 18.51 -23.80
CA TYR A 316 6.14 19.09 -24.11
C TYR A 316 6.20 20.63 -24.20
N ARG A 317 6.75 21.29 -23.17
CA ARG A 317 6.95 22.76 -23.14
C ARG A 317 7.77 23.29 -24.32
N ARG A 318 8.66 22.49 -24.90
CA ARG A 318 9.50 22.87 -26.05
C ARG A 318 8.86 22.58 -27.42
N ILE A 319 7.76 21.81 -27.51
CA ILE A 319 7.33 21.19 -28.80
C ILE A 319 5.82 21.38 -29.12
N GLY A 320 4.96 21.66 -28.14
CA GLY A 320 3.60 22.19 -28.40
C GLY A 320 2.54 21.19 -28.91
N LYS A 321 1.36 21.73 -29.26
CA LYS A 321 0.09 20.99 -29.45
C LYS A 321 0.12 19.85 -30.48
N LEU A 322 0.97 19.92 -31.49
CA LEU A 322 0.95 19.01 -32.65
C LEU A 322 1.22 17.53 -32.28
N ARG A 323 1.91 17.29 -31.15
CA ARG A 323 2.16 15.94 -30.59
C ARG A 323 1.01 15.39 -29.75
N ILE A 324 0.15 16.24 -29.16
CA ILE A 324 -1.06 15.77 -28.47
C ILE A 324 -1.99 15.10 -29.50
N GLN A 325 -2.17 15.72 -30.67
CA GLN A 325 -2.91 15.15 -31.79
C GLN A 325 -2.38 13.74 -32.14
N GLN A 326 -1.06 13.59 -32.33
CA GLN A 326 -0.42 12.31 -32.66
C GLN A 326 -0.56 11.22 -31.57
N ILE A 327 -0.73 11.60 -30.30
CA ILE A 327 -1.02 10.67 -29.20
C ILE A 327 -2.50 10.29 -29.21
N PHE A 328 -3.40 11.26 -29.37
CA PHE A 328 -4.84 11.00 -29.52
C PHE A 328 -5.16 10.14 -30.75
N ASP A 329 -4.49 10.37 -31.88
CA ASP A 329 -4.64 9.57 -33.09
C ASP A 329 -4.14 8.13 -32.87
N ALA A 330 -3.00 7.94 -32.18
CA ALA A 330 -2.51 6.60 -31.80
C ALA A 330 -3.42 5.87 -30.79
N ILE A 331 -4.11 6.60 -29.91
CA ILE A 331 -5.15 6.03 -29.03
C ILE A 331 -6.40 5.66 -29.86
N LYS A 332 -6.82 6.55 -30.78
CA LYS A 332 -7.97 6.36 -31.66
C LYS A 332 -7.80 5.17 -32.60
N GLU A 333 -6.59 4.95 -33.12
CA GLU A 333 -6.23 3.75 -33.88
C GLU A 333 -6.50 2.46 -33.08
N GLN A 334 -6.18 2.44 -31.77
CA GLN A 334 -6.41 1.27 -30.89
C GLN A 334 -7.89 0.98 -30.58
N VAL A 335 -8.80 1.95 -30.80
CA VAL A 335 -10.26 1.79 -30.67
C VAL A 335 -10.93 1.37 -31.99
N GLY A 336 -10.16 1.28 -33.09
CA GLY A 336 -10.71 1.06 -34.43
C GLY A 336 -11.59 -0.20 -34.55
N PHE A 337 -12.81 -0.05 -35.08
CA PHE A 337 -13.76 -1.14 -35.34
C PHE A 337 -13.14 -2.31 -36.13
N HIS A 338 -12.17 -2.02 -37.01
CA HIS A 338 -11.44 -3.03 -37.78
C HIS A 338 -10.64 -4.00 -36.88
N ILE A 339 -10.13 -3.55 -35.72
CA ILE A 339 -9.38 -4.39 -34.77
C ILE A 339 -10.33 -5.35 -34.04
N LEU A 340 -11.49 -4.83 -33.60
CA LEU A 340 -12.52 -5.62 -32.93
C LEU A 340 -13.07 -6.72 -33.85
N SER A 341 -13.39 -6.38 -35.10
CA SER A 341 -13.95 -7.30 -36.09
C SER A 341 -12.93 -8.24 -36.75
N SER A 342 -11.65 -7.84 -36.88
CA SER A 342 -10.58 -8.74 -37.31
C SER A 342 -10.22 -9.77 -36.23
N GLY A 343 -10.39 -9.41 -34.96
CA GLY A 343 -9.97 -10.21 -33.80
C GLY A 343 -8.53 -9.95 -33.36
N GLU A 344 -7.87 -8.93 -33.91
CA GLU A 344 -6.48 -8.56 -33.58
C GLU A 344 -6.37 -7.70 -32.30
N LEU A 345 -7.14 -8.01 -31.25
CA LEU A 345 -7.21 -7.21 -30.01
C LEU A 345 -5.85 -6.96 -29.33
N ILE A 346 -4.85 -7.79 -29.63
CA ILE A 346 -3.46 -7.63 -29.22
C ILE A 346 -2.80 -6.33 -29.77
N LYS A 347 -3.41 -5.66 -30.76
CA LYS A 347 -3.02 -4.31 -31.17
C LYS A 347 -3.46 -3.24 -30.16
N SER A 348 -4.59 -3.46 -29.49
CA SER A 348 -5.20 -2.57 -28.47
C SER A 348 -4.67 -2.82 -27.05
N THR A 349 -3.56 -3.54 -26.89
CA THR A 349 -3.01 -3.92 -25.57
C THR A 349 -2.75 -2.73 -24.64
N GLU A 350 -2.29 -1.58 -25.13
CA GLU A 350 -2.03 -0.42 -24.23
C GLU A 350 -3.34 0.14 -23.67
N LEU A 351 -4.37 0.25 -24.51
CA LEU A 351 -5.70 0.68 -24.09
C LEU A 351 -6.31 -0.30 -23.08
N ILE A 352 -6.18 -1.61 -23.31
CA ILE A 352 -6.67 -2.63 -22.38
C ILE A 352 -5.93 -2.54 -21.04
N LEU A 353 -4.60 -2.41 -21.06
CA LEU A 353 -3.78 -2.22 -19.85
C LEU A 353 -4.14 -0.94 -19.11
N LEU A 354 -4.37 0.18 -19.81
CA LEU A 354 -4.78 1.45 -19.22
C LEU A 354 -6.19 1.39 -18.60
N LEU A 355 -7.13 0.71 -19.27
CA LEU A 355 -8.47 0.47 -18.73
C LEU A 355 -8.43 -0.48 -17.53
N SER A 356 -7.56 -1.49 -17.53
CA SER A 356 -7.35 -2.38 -16.38
C SER A 356 -6.73 -1.62 -15.21
N LEU A 357 -5.76 -0.73 -15.48
CA LEU A 357 -5.17 0.18 -14.50
C LEU A 357 -6.25 1.06 -13.86
N PHE A 358 -7.13 1.66 -14.67
CA PHE A 358 -8.18 2.58 -14.21
C PHE A 358 -9.36 1.86 -13.52
N ALA A 359 -9.74 0.67 -13.98
CA ALA A 359 -10.78 -0.13 -13.33
C ALA A 359 -10.29 -0.66 -11.97
N TYR A 360 -9.04 -1.16 -11.92
CA TYR A 360 -8.37 -1.52 -10.66
C TYR A 360 -8.20 -0.30 -9.75
N TYR A 361 -7.85 0.86 -10.31
CA TYR A 361 -7.78 2.14 -9.61
C TYR A 361 -9.09 2.43 -8.87
N ILE A 362 -10.21 2.45 -9.60
CA ILE A 362 -11.51 2.74 -9.01
C ILE A 362 -11.89 1.68 -7.99
N GLY A 363 -11.75 0.39 -8.34
CA GLY A 363 -12.17 -0.72 -7.48
C GLY A 363 -11.47 -0.80 -6.14
N VAL A 364 -10.18 -0.46 -6.08
CA VAL A 364 -9.40 -0.39 -4.83
C VAL A 364 -9.56 0.96 -4.13
N SER A 365 -9.94 2.03 -4.84
CA SER A 365 -10.26 3.35 -4.26
C SER A 365 -11.67 3.46 -3.66
N MET A 366 -12.55 2.49 -3.89
CA MET A 366 -13.90 2.48 -3.33
C MET A 366 -13.89 1.88 -1.91
N ALA A 367 -14.68 2.50 -1.02
CA ALA A 367 -14.70 2.27 0.44
C ALA A 367 -14.86 0.81 0.91
N VAL A 368 -15.23 -0.10 0.01
CA VAL A 368 -15.50 -1.53 0.27
C VAL A 368 -14.22 -2.39 0.27
N VAL A 369 -13.11 -1.94 -0.35
CA VAL A 369 -11.94 -2.82 -0.63
C VAL A 369 -10.55 -2.19 -0.38
N HIS A 370 -10.44 -1.21 0.54
CA HIS A 370 -9.15 -0.57 0.88
C HIS A 370 -8.12 -1.52 1.55
N TRP A 371 -8.56 -2.69 2.00
CA TRP A 371 -7.85 -3.75 2.77
C TRP A 371 -6.48 -4.25 2.31
N SER A 372 -5.92 -3.77 1.21
CA SER A 372 -4.49 -3.87 0.93
C SER A 372 -4.07 -2.76 -0.02
N ARG A 373 -2.78 -2.44 0.00
CA ARG A 373 -2.15 -1.49 -0.94
C ARG A 373 -2.27 -2.03 -2.38
N TRP A 374 -1.87 -1.21 -3.35
CA TRP A 374 -2.20 -1.45 -4.77
C TRP A 374 -1.38 -2.55 -5.43
N GLY A 375 -0.45 -3.12 -4.67
CA GLY A 375 0.25 -4.35 -4.96
C GLY A 375 1.10 -4.30 -6.23
N ILE A 376 1.62 -5.48 -6.55
CA ILE A 376 2.38 -5.72 -7.77
C ILE A 376 1.60 -5.39 -9.07
N PRO A 377 0.27 -5.61 -9.19
CA PRO A 377 -0.44 -5.35 -10.44
C PRO A 377 -0.33 -3.93 -10.96
N LEU A 378 -0.48 -2.93 -10.09
CA LEU A 378 -0.31 -1.52 -10.45
C LEU A 378 1.10 -1.27 -11.00
N GLY A 379 2.12 -1.75 -10.29
CA GLY A 379 3.52 -1.64 -10.71
C GLY A 379 3.76 -2.27 -12.07
N ILE A 380 3.39 -3.53 -12.26
CA ILE A 380 3.60 -4.28 -13.51
C ILE A 380 2.94 -3.60 -14.71
N ILE A 381 1.66 -3.25 -14.60
CA ILE A 381 0.93 -2.59 -15.69
C ILE A 381 1.57 -1.25 -16.03
N THR A 382 1.99 -0.48 -15.02
CA THR A 382 2.65 0.81 -15.20
C THR A 382 4.02 0.67 -15.88
N LEU A 383 4.85 -0.30 -15.48
CA LEU A 383 6.13 -0.57 -16.14
C LEU A 383 5.92 -1.04 -17.59
N MET A 384 4.88 -1.84 -17.88
CA MET A 384 4.50 -2.22 -19.24
C MET A 384 4.10 -1.00 -20.08
N LEU A 385 3.25 -0.11 -19.57
CA LEU A 385 2.81 1.11 -20.26
C LEU A 385 4.00 2.06 -20.55
N PHE A 386 4.84 2.35 -19.54
CA PHE A 386 6.04 3.18 -19.72
C PHE A 386 7.04 2.58 -20.70
N SER A 387 7.13 1.26 -20.79
CA SER A 387 8.01 0.59 -21.76
C SER A 387 7.56 0.84 -23.20
N VAL A 388 6.26 0.89 -23.45
CA VAL A 388 5.70 1.21 -24.78
C VAL A 388 5.80 2.71 -25.07
N TRP A 389 5.52 3.58 -24.10
CA TRP A 389 5.65 5.03 -24.27
C TRP A 389 7.12 5.45 -24.46
N GLY A 390 8.06 4.79 -23.78
CA GLY A 390 9.50 4.98 -23.95
C GLY A 390 10.00 4.55 -25.34
N GLU A 391 9.49 3.45 -25.88
CA GLU A 391 9.74 3.06 -27.27
C GLU A 391 9.18 4.09 -28.27
N TYR A 392 7.92 4.51 -28.12
CA TYR A 392 7.31 5.56 -28.96
C TYR A 392 8.13 6.87 -28.92
N PHE A 393 8.59 7.26 -27.73
CA PHE A 393 9.43 8.43 -27.54
C PHE A 393 10.78 8.28 -28.25
N LEU A 394 11.47 7.15 -28.09
CA LEU A 394 12.76 6.92 -28.74
C LEU A 394 12.66 6.80 -30.26
N GLU A 395 11.62 6.14 -30.79
CA GLU A 395 11.45 5.94 -32.23
C GLU A 395 10.89 7.17 -32.96
N ARG A 396 9.87 7.86 -32.40
CA ARG A 396 9.20 8.98 -33.09
C ARG A 396 9.61 10.36 -32.61
N ILE A 397 9.95 10.52 -31.34
CA ILE A 397 10.30 11.84 -30.78
C ILE A 397 11.80 12.09 -30.94
N PHE A 398 12.66 11.16 -30.55
CA PHE A 398 14.11 11.35 -30.60
C PHE A 398 14.68 11.30 -32.02
N VAL A 399 14.23 10.41 -32.91
CA VAL A 399 14.73 10.34 -34.31
C VAL A 399 14.50 11.65 -35.06
N ASN A 400 13.31 12.24 -34.94
CA ASN A 400 12.98 13.55 -35.53
C ASN A 400 13.75 14.72 -34.89
N TYR A 401 14.32 14.53 -33.69
CA TYR A 401 15.17 15.49 -32.99
C TYR A 401 16.67 15.21 -33.16
N LYS A 402 17.06 14.14 -33.84
CA LYS A 402 18.47 13.83 -34.12
C LYS A 402 19.12 14.84 -35.09
N SER A 403 18.31 15.58 -35.85
CA SER A 403 18.69 16.77 -36.62
C SER A 403 18.89 18.03 -35.75
N ALA A 404 18.32 18.06 -34.55
CA ALA A 404 18.39 19.17 -33.60
C ALA A 404 19.27 18.77 -32.40
N ASN A 405 20.58 18.92 -32.59
CA ASN A 405 21.74 18.50 -31.78
C ASN A 405 21.61 18.61 -30.22
N LEU A 406 20.72 17.82 -29.60
CA LEU A 406 20.35 17.90 -28.18
C LEU A 406 20.78 16.65 -27.38
N PRO A 407 21.19 16.81 -26.10
CA PRO A 407 21.72 15.72 -25.26
C PRO A 407 20.69 14.68 -24.78
N LEU A 408 19.46 14.69 -25.32
CA LEU A 408 18.29 13.99 -24.77
C LEU A 408 18.46 12.45 -24.69
N ALA A 409 19.12 11.82 -25.67
CA ALA A 409 19.39 10.38 -25.59
C ALA A 409 20.46 10.02 -24.55
N ARG A 410 21.45 10.90 -24.29
CA ARG A 410 22.39 10.68 -23.18
C ARG A 410 21.64 10.69 -21.85
N ILE A 411 20.66 11.59 -21.70
CA ILE A 411 19.79 11.64 -20.52
C ILE A 411 18.96 10.35 -20.38
N ILE A 412 18.36 9.82 -21.45
CA ILE A 412 17.59 8.55 -21.36
C ILE A 412 18.47 7.35 -21.01
N VAL A 413 19.69 7.27 -21.55
CA VAL A 413 20.65 6.21 -21.17
C VAL A 413 21.08 6.37 -19.70
N VAL A 414 21.33 7.59 -19.24
CA VAL A 414 21.62 7.89 -17.82
C VAL A 414 20.43 7.54 -16.92
N LEU A 415 19.18 7.72 -17.36
CA LEU A 415 18.00 7.31 -16.59
C LEU A 415 17.88 5.80 -16.42
N LEU A 416 18.02 5.03 -17.50
CA LEU A 416 18.03 3.57 -17.43
C LEU A 416 19.20 3.05 -16.56
N PHE A 417 20.33 3.76 -16.59
CA PHE A 417 21.48 3.48 -15.73
C PHE A 417 21.21 3.82 -14.24
N LEU A 418 20.53 4.93 -13.94
CA LEU A 418 20.18 5.32 -12.56
C LEU A 418 19.26 4.31 -11.88
N THR A 419 18.24 3.79 -12.58
CA THR A 419 17.38 2.71 -12.05
C THR A 419 18.20 1.44 -11.75
N LEU A 420 19.17 1.11 -12.61
CA LEU A 420 20.08 -0.01 -12.39
C LEU A 420 21.03 0.21 -11.21
N VAL A 421 21.56 1.43 -11.03
CA VAL A 421 22.44 1.80 -9.90
C VAL A 421 21.72 1.64 -8.56
N LEU A 422 20.46 2.07 -8.46
CA LEU A 422 19.66 1.88 -7.25
C LEU A 422 19.47 0.39 -6.93
N ARG A 423 19.19 -0.44 -7.95
CA ARG A 423 19.08 -1.90 -7.78
C ARG A 423 20.41 -2.56 -7.37
N VAL A 424 21.54 -2.10 -7.90
CA VAL A 424 22.89 -2.56 -7.50
C VAL A 424 23.17 -2.21 -6.04
N ALA A 425 22.89 -0.98 -5.61
CA ALA A 425 23.05 -0.55 -4.22
C ALA A 425 22.20 -1.41 -3.27
N MET A 426 20.95 -1.69 -3.65
CA MET A 426 20.06 -2.60 -2.92
C MET A 426 20.57 -4.04 -2.84
N THR A 427 21.10 -4.61 -3.94
CA THR A 427 21.75 -5.94 -3.87
C THR A 427 22.94 -5.94 -2.92
N ILE A 428 23.77 -4.89 -2.94
CA ILE A 428 24.91 -4.77 -2.02
C ILE A 428 24.46 -4.68 -0.56
N ASP A 429 23.40 -3.91 -0.28
CA ASP A 429 22.89 -3.72 1.07
C ASP A 429 22.24 -5.01 1.61
N ILE A 430 21.36 -5.67 0.83
CA ILE A 430 20.78 -6.97 1.21
C ILE A 430 21.86 -8.06 1.32
N TYR A 431 22.91 -8.03 0.48
CA TYR A 431 24.00 -9.00 0.61
C TYR A 431 24.76 -8.85 1.94
N LYS A 432 24.87 -7.62 2.48
CA LYS A 432 25.47 -7.32 3.78
C LYS A 432 24.59 -7.63 4.99
N THR A 433 23.28 -7.83 4.82
CA THR A 433 22.42 -8.28 5.92
C THR A 433 22.70 -9.75 6.24
N ASN A 434 22.54 -10.10 7.51
CA ASN A 434 22.63 -11.48 8.00
C ASN A 434 21.24 -12.15 8.08
N TYR A 435 20.20 -11.56 7.50
CA TYR A 435 18.90 -12.22 7.36
C TYR A 435 19.02 -13.40 6.36
N PRO A 436 18.40 -14.59 6.59
CA PRO A 436 17.44 -14.91 7.65
C PRO A 436 18.03 -15.31 9.03
N GLU A 437 19.34 -15.44 9.17
CA GLU A 437 19.97 -15.99 10.40
C GLU A 437 19.97 -15.03 11.59
N LEU A 438 19.93 -13.71 11.34
CA LEU A 438 19.83 -12.65 12.34
C LEU A 438 18.69 -11.66 11.97
N ASP A 439 18.36 -10.78 12.92
CA ASP A 439 17.34 -9.71 12.84
C ASP A 439 17.44 -8.75 11.64
N GLY A 440 18.58 -8.72 10.94
CA GLY A 440 18.80 -7.91 9.75
C GLY A 440 19.22 -6.47 10.02
N TRP A 441 19.57 -6.11 11.27
CA TRP A 441 19.91 -4.73 11.69
C TRP A 441 21.42 -4.51 11.92
N LYS A 442 22.25 -5.36 11.30
CA LYS A 442 23.69 -5.48 11.56
C LYS A 442 24.51 -4.23 11.21
N GLN A 443 24.16 -3.50 10.15
CA GLN A 443 24.81 -2.23 9.81
C GLN A 443 24.30 -1.10 10.69
N THR A 444 23.03 -1.15 11.08
CA THR A 444 22.42 -0.19 12.01
C THR A 444 23.12 -0.23 13.36
N TYR A 445 23.33 -1.43 13.92
CA TYR A 445 24.09 -1.60 15.16
C TYR A 445 25.50 -1.01 15.04
N LYS A 446 26.23 -1.32 13.96
CA LYS A 446 27.58 -0.77 13.73
C LYS A 446 27.61 0.75 13.58
N ASP A 447 26.58 1.36 12.99
CA ASP A 447 26.50 2.82 12.88
C ASP A 447 26.24 3.49 14.25
N VAL A 448 25.45 2.82 15.11
CA VAL A 448 25.19 3.25 16.49
C VAL A 448 26.43 3.09 17.37
N GLU A 449 27.09 1.93 17.34
CA GLU A 449 28.35 1.66 18.07
C GLU A 449 29.39 2.72 17.72
N LYS A 450 29.63 2.93 16.42
CA LYS A 450 30.54 3.95 15.90
C LYS A 450 30.14 5.37 16.32
N TYR A 451 28.85 5.69 16.40
CA TYR A 451 28.39 6.99 16.87
C TYR A 451 28.72 7.20 18.35
N LEU A 452 28.47 6.20 19.20
CA LEU A 452 28.77 6.28 20.63
C LEU A 452 30.28 6.37 20.90
N GLU A 453 31.10 5.66 20.12
CA GLU A 453 32.56 5.81 20.12
C GLU A 453 33.01 7.23 19.72
N GLN A 454 32.38 7.83 18.69
CA GLN A 454 32.66 9.20 18.26
C GLN A 454 32.32 10.25 19.33
N GLU A 455 31.28 10.01 20.12
CA GLU A 455 30.91 10.83 21.29
C GLU A 455 31.76 10.51 22.54
N ASN A 456 32.79 9.65 22.43
CA ASN A 456 33.70 9.20 23.48
C ASN A 456 33.03 8.41 24.63
N ILE A 457 31.94 7.69 24.34
CA ILE A 457 31.26 6.84 25.32
C ILE A 457 31.83 5.41 25.22
N PRO A 458 32.48 4.87 26.27
CA PRO A 458 33.04 3.52 26.24
C PRO A 458 31.92 2.46 26.22
N PRO A 459 32.15 1.26 25.64
CA PRO A 459 31.12 0.22 25.50
C PRO A 459 30.42 -0.20 26.80
N ALA A 460 31.11 -0.15 27.94
CA ALA A 460 30.54 -0.45 29.25
C ALA A 460 29.43 0.53 29.68
N ASP A 461 29.47 1.77 29.18
CA ASP A 461 28.56 2.85 29.58
C ASP A 461 27.48 3.16 28.53
N TRP A 462 27.38 2.41 27.43
CA TRP A 462 26.37 2.67 26.39
C TRP A 462 24.93 2.61 26.92
N MET A 463 24.62 1.64 27.79
CA MET A 463 23.33 1.56 28.48
C MET A 463 23.10 2.68 29.50
N LYS A 464 24.17 3.35 29.94
CA LYS A 464 24.08 4.45 30.91
C LYS A 464 23.69 5.76 30.22
N TYR A 465 24.37 6.10 29.13
CA TYR A 465 24.22 7.39 28.45
C TYR A 465 23.22 7.40 27.28
N ALA A 466 22.79 6.23 26.79
CA ALA A 466 21.93 6.15 25.61
C ALA A 466 20.80 5.11 25.73
N THR A 467 19.69 5.38 25.04
CA THR A 467 18.50 4.52 25.02
C THR A 467 17.77 4.57 23.69
N TRP A 468 17.11 3.48 23.32
CA TRP A 468 16.09 3.46 22.27
C TRP A 468 14.73 3.88 22.81
N PHE A 469 14.02 4.70 22.03
CA PHE A 469 12.60 4.97 22.21
C PHE A 469 11.78 3.85 21.56
N THR A 470 11.27 2.92 22.37
CA THR A 470 10.43 1.77 21.92
C THR A 470 11.04 0.87 20.82
N GLY A 471 12.37 0.80 20.72
CA GLY A 471 13.10 -0.11 19.81
C GLY A 471 14.02 -1.04 20.62
N TYR A 472 14.23 -2.28 20.15
CA TYR A 472 14.89 -3.31 20.94
C TYR A 472 16.32 -3.57 20.48
N THR A 473 17.29 -3.47 21.39
CA THR A 473 18.66 -4.03 21.24
C THR A 473 19.17 -4.51 22.60
N GLN A 474 20.05 -5.50 22.64
CA GLN A 474 20.60 -6.00 23.91
C GLN A 474 21.70 -5.11 24.52
N ASN A 475 22.30 -4.20 23.74
CA ASN A 475 23.48 -3.42 24.14
C ASN A 475 23.15 -1.99 24.62
N ILE A 476 21.90 -1.54 24.46
CA ILE A 476 21.44 -0.17 24.72
C ILE A 476 20.08 -0.26 25.41
N LYS A 477 19.82 0.60 26.41
CA LYS A 477 18.52 0.63 27.11
C LYS A 477 17.36 0.77 26.13
N THR A 478 16.18 0.30 26.53
CA THR A 478 14.91 0.52 25.83
C THR A 478 13.93 1.13 26.83
N MET A 479 13.33 2.28 26.51
CA MET A 479 12.34 2.92 27.37
C MET A 479 11.35 3.78 26.57
N SER A 480 10.27 4.19 27.22
CA SER A 480 9.37 5.22 26.71
C SER A 480 9.92 6.64 27.01
N LEU A 481 9.44 7.66 26.29
CA LEU A 481 10.03 9.01 26.35
C LEU A 481 9.85 9.69 27.71
N GLU A 482 8.84 9.31 28.48
CA GLU A 482 8.61 9.80 29.83
C GLU A 482 9.65 9.30 30.84
N GLN A 483 10.17 8.10 30.66
CA GLN A 483 11.13 7.47 31.59
C GLN A 483 12.52 8.12 31.58
N ILE A 484 12.82 9.01 30.61
CA ILE A 484 14.08 9.77 30.58
C ILE A 484 14.24 10.67 31.81
N ALA A 485 13.13 11.09 32.43
CA ALA A 485 13.11 11.95 33.61
C ALA A 485 13.27 11.20 34.94
N ASN A 486 13.23 9.86 34.92
CA ASN A 486 13.45 9.07 36.14
C ASN A 486 14.89 9.30 36.65
N VAL A 487 15.06 9.43 37.97
CA VAL A 487 16.38 9.63 38.61
C VAL A 487 17.40 8.56 38.21
N GLU A 488 16.96 7.30 38.03
CA GLU A 488 17.77 6.15 37.56
C GLU A 488 18.30 6.29 36.11
N ASN A 489 17.78 7.26 35.36
CA ASN A 489 18.07 7.56 33.96
C ASN A 489 18.69 8.95 33.77
N SER A 490 19.03 9.64 34.87
CA SER A 490 19.58 11.01 34.88
C SER A 490 20.85 11.21 34.04
N ASP A 491 21.63 10.16 33.78
CA ASP A 491 22.81 10.21 32.90
C ASP A 491 22.47 10.12 31.39
N ILE A 492 21.21 9.84 30.99
CA ILE A 492 20.85 9.68 29.58
C ILE A 492 20.96 11.00 28.83
N LYS A 493 21.70 10.97 27.72
CA LYS A 493 21.99 12.10 26.84
C LYS A 493 21.55 11.88 25.39
N TYR A 494 21.47 10.62 24.94
CA TYR A 494 21.13 10.27 23.55
C TYR A 494 19.92 9.33 23.49
N VAL A 495 18.85 9.78 22.83
CA VAL A 495 17.65 8.97 22.58
C VAL A 495 17.59 8.59 21.11
N PHE A 496 17.75 7.30 20.81
CA PHE A 496 17.60 6.73 19.49
C PHE A 496 16.12 6.51 19.16
N VAL A 497 15.62 7.22 18.14
CA VAL A 497 14.23 7.11 17.66
C VAL A 497 14.23 6.24 16.41
N PRO A 498 13.56 5.06 16.42
CA PRO A 498 13.52 4.16 15.27
C PRO A 498 12.65 4.73 14.14
N TYR A 499 12.89 4.30 12.89
CA TYR A 499 12.28 4.92 11.70
C TYR A 499 10.75 5.01 11.67
N TRP A 500 10.05 4.06 12.31
CA TRP A 500 8.58 4.05 12.35
C TRP A 500 8.04 5.18 13.24
N ASN A 501 8.86 5.67 14.18
CA ASN A 501 8.58 6.82 15.03
C ASN A 501 9.19 8.13 14.51
N ILE A 502 10.08 8.10 13.51
CA ILE A 502 10.72 9.32 12.96
C ILE A 502 9.70 10.33 12.37
N GLY A 503 8.49 9.91 12.01
CA GLY A 503 7.48 10.78 11.39
C GLY A 503 7.18 12.06 12.17
N PHE A 504 7.12 11.99 13.51
CA PHE A 504 6.90 13.19 14.34
C PHE A 504 8.12 14.13 14.37
N LEU A 505 9.32 13.67 14.02
CA LEU A 505 10.54 14.49 13.98
C LEU A 505 10.65 15.38 12.72
N HIS A 506 10.08 14.93 11.58
CA HIS A 506 10.23 15.65 10.30
C HIS A 506 9.25 16.78 10.05
N THR A 507 8.16 16.85 10.80
CA THR A 507 7.06 17.76 10.51
C THR A 507 6.86 18.79 11.61
N ASN A 508 6.50 20.01 11.21
CA ASN A 508 6.06 21.08 12.10
C ASN A 508 4.51 21.13 12.20
N LYS A 509 3.82 20.30 11.40
CA LYS A 509 2.36 20.12 11.38
C LYS A 509 2.02 18.68 11.75
N ASN A 510 0.94 18.43 12.48
CA ASN A 510 0.66 17.10 13.01
C ASN A 510 0.01 16.19 11.95
N ILE A 511 0.82 15.32 11.32
CA ILE A 511 0.36 14.43 10.24
C ILE A 511 -0.26 13.13 10.80
N ASP A 512 0.07 12.75 12.04
CA ASP A 512 -0.63 11.70 12.80
C ASP A 512 -1.15 12.31 14.12
N LEU A 513 -2.48 12.30 14.28
CA LEU A 513 -3.23 12.78 15.47
C LEU A 513 -2.65 12.28 16.79
N GLY A 514 -2.02 11.11 16.79
CA GLY A 514 -1.57 10.44 18.00
C GLY A 514 -0.26 10.90 18.62
N THR A 515 0.47 11.87 18.02
CA THR A 515 1.92 12.05 18.29
C THR A 515 2.35 13.40 18.89
N HIS A 516 1.39 14.26 19.26
CA HIS A 516 1.65 15.61 19.77
C HIS A 516 2.56 15.64 21.02
N ASN A 517 2.32 14.74 21.99
CA ASN A 517 3.10 14.67 23.22
C ASN A 517 4.57 14.32 22.96
N GLN A 518 4.82 13.31 22.11
CA GLN A 518 6.17 12.90 21.69
C GLN A 518 6.91 14.10 21.08
N ARG A 519 6.26 14.83 20.17
CA ARG A 519 6.87 16.00 19.54
C ARG A 519 7.16 17.12 20.54
N ALA A 520 6.20 17.45 21.41
CA ALA A 520 6.36 18.50 22.40
C ALA A 520 7.49 18.23 23.41
N ILE A 521 7.69 16.96 23.83
CA ILE A 521 8.87 16.56 24.63
C ILE A 521 10.15 16.84 23.84
N ILE A 522 10.25 16.37 22.60
CA ILE A 522 11.47 16.53 21.82
C ILE A 522 11.77 18.02 21.53
N ASP A 523 10.79 18.82 21.14
CA ASP A 523 11.02 20.27 20.90
C ASP A 523 11.49 21.01 22.15
N LYS A 524 10.98 20.64 23.34
CA LYS A 524 11.39 21.26 24.60
C LYS A 524 12.79 20.83 25.01
N TYR A 525 13.10 19.53 25.00
CA TYR A 525 14.26 18.96 25.67
C TYR A 525 15.44 18.58 24.74
N ALA A 526 15.24 18.50 23.43
CA ALA A 526 16.32 18.23 22.47
C ALA A 526 17.23 19.45 22.23
N GLU A 527 18.54 19.22 22.25
CA GLU A 527 19.56 20.14 21.76
C GLU A 527 19.69 20.06 20.23
N SER A 528 19.71 18.83 19.70
CA SER A 528 19.80 18.57 18.27
C SER A 528 19.20 17.22 17.89
N ILE A 529 18.75 17.10 16.64
CA ILE A 529 18.24 15.87 16.03
C ILE A 529 19.14 15.54 14.84
N ILE A 530 19.76 14.35 14.86
CA ILE A 530 20.66 13.85 13.81
C ILE A 530 20.00 12.63 13.16
N TYR A 531 19.68 12.71 11.88
CA TYR A 531 19.18 11.56 11.13
C TYR A 531 20.33 10.67 10.66
N ARG A 532 20.17 9.35 10.79
CA ARG A 532 21.17 8.34 10.46
C ARG A 532 20.61 7.32 9.50
N THR A 533 21.39 7.03 8.47
CA THR A 533 21.03 6.15 7.36
C THR A 533 22.20 5.19 7.13
N PRO A 534 22.18 3.98 7.73
CA PRO A 534 23.34 3.06 7.74
C PRO A 534 23.73 2.50 6.35
N SER A 535 22.90 2.71 5.32
CA SER A 535 23.12 2.25 3.96
C SER A 535 22.61 3.24 2.89
N LEU A 536 23.06 3.08 1.63
CA LEU A 536 22.60 3.92 0.51
C LEU A 536 21.09 3.77 0.27
N THR A 537 20.55 2.56 0.42
CA THR A 537 19.10 2.33 0.32
C THR A 537 18.32 2.90 1.50
N SER A 538 18.86 2.90 2.71
CA SER A 538 18.26 3.62 3.84
C SER A 538 18.30 5.15 3.65
N SER A 539 19.29 5.69 2.92
CA SER A 539 19.30 7.11 2.52
C SER A 539 18.22 7.42 1.47
N TYR A 540 18.01 6.53 0.50
CA TYR A 540 16.87 6.62 -0.43
C TYR A 540 15.54 6.57 0.33
N SER A 541 15.40 5.66 1.30
CA SER A 541 14.24 5.57 2.20
C SER A 541 13.96 6.92 2.88
N HIS A 542 14.98 7.47 3.54
CA HIS A 542 14.91 8.72 4.26
C HIS A 542 14.43 9.88 3.37
N ILE A 543 15.03 10.04 2.19
CA ILE A 543 14.67 11.11 1.24
C ILE A 543 13.23 10.93 0.74
N SER A 544 12.83 9.69 0.42
CA SER A 544 11.47 9.41 -0.04
C SER A 544 10.44 9.77 1.04
N LYS A 545 10.65 9.35 2.29
CA LYS A 545 9.78 9.71 3.42
C LYS A 545 9.77 11.20 3.72
N PHE A 546 10.94 11.86 3.69
CA PHE A 546 11.02 13.30 3.90
C PHE A 546 10.12 14.03 2.90
N ILE A 547 10.10 13.59 1.64
CA ILE A 547 9.19 14.11 0.61
C ILE A 547 7.72 13.74 0.92
N ALA A 548 7.42 12.51 1.33
CA ALA A 548 6.06 12.11 1.75
C ALA A 548 5.50 13.02 2.86
N TRP A 549 6.26 13.20 3.93
CA TRP A 549 5.89 14.03 5.08
C TRP A 549 5.84 15.53 4.74
N ARG A 550 6.89 16.09 4.12
CA ARG A 550 7.01 17.55 3.90
C ARG A 550 6.27 18.08 2.68
N VAL A 551 6.18 17.30 1.60
CA VAL A 551 5.62 17.76 0.31
C VAL A 551 4.19 17.29 0.12
N PHE A 552 3.89 16.04 0.48
CA PHE A 552 2.55 15.46 0.27
C PHE A 552 1.66 15.45 1.51
N GLY A 553 2.22 15.67 2.71
CA GLY A 553 1.49 15.61 3.98
C GLY A 553 1.04 14.20 4.34
N LEU A 554 1.78 13.17 3.92
CA LEU A 554 1.47 11.76 4.14
C LEU A 554 2.30 11.25 5.31
N SER A 555 1.69 10.77 6.40
CA SER A 555 2.42 10.13 7.51
C SER A 555 2.89 8.71 7.16
N TYR A 556 2.40 8.19 6.04
CA TYR A 556 2.60 6.85 5.52
C TYR A 556 4.08 6.44 5.32
N THR A 557 4.31 5.14 5.49
CA THR A 557 5.62 4.47 5.39
C THR A 557 5.61 3.43 4.25
N PRO A 558 6.41 3.60 3.19
CA PRO A 558 6.59 2.63 2.10
C PRO A 558 7.02 1.24 2.58
N GLU A 559 6.68 0.20 1.80
CA GLU A 559 7.02 -1.18 2.17
C GLU A 559 8.49 -1.57 1.97
N PHE A 560 9.22 -0.86 1.08
CA PHE A 560 10.59 -1.22 0.71
C PHE A 560 11.57 -1.27 1.91
N GLU A 561 11.17 -0.68 3.03
CA GLU A 561 11.92 -0.63 4.29
C GLU A 561 12.12 -2.00 4.92
N GLY A 562 11.23 -2.96 4.66
CA GLY A 562 11.41 -4.34 5.06
C GLY A 562 12.56 -5.06 4.33
N MET A 563 13.30 -4.38 3.45
CA MET A 563 14.53 -4.89 2.80
C MET A 563 15.77 -4.01 3.04
N THR A 564 15.62 -2.87 3.72
CA THR A 564 16.73 -1.95 4.00
C THR A 564 17.06 -1.98 5.47
N GLU A 565 18.34 -1.89 5.81
CA GLU A 565 18.76 -1.65 7.20
C GLU A 565 18.04 -0.41 7.76
N PRO A 566 17.44 -0.49 8.97
CA PRO A 566 16.61 0.56 9.50
C PRO A 566 17.37 1.88 9.67
N GLN A 567 16.85 2.93 9.04
CA GLN A 567 17.23 4.30 9.41
C GLN A 567 16.79 4.59 10.85
N TYR A 568 17.41 5.57 11.49
CA TYR A 568 17.04 6.02 12.84
C TYR A 568 17.35 7.52 12.98
N ALA A 569 16.82 8.15 14.01
CA ALA A 569 17.24 9.49 14.42
C ALA A 569 17.88 9.42 15.81
N ILE A 570 18.82 10.31 16.07
CA ILE A 570 19.44 10.51 17.37
C ILE A 570 18.96 11.86 17.87
N VAL A 571 18.24 11.86 18.98
CA VAL A 571 17.95 13.07 19.73
C VAL A 571 19.00 13.22 20.81
N LYS A 572 19.82 14.26 20.70
CA LYS A 572 20.72 14.68 21.78
C LYS A 572 19.91 15.58 22.72
N LEU A 573 19.84 15.24 24.00
CA LEU A 573 19.16 16.05 25.01
C LEU A 573 20.07 17.23 25.44
N LYS A 574 19.48 18.39 25.72
CA LYS A 574 20.20 19.58 26.26
C LYS A 574 20.85 19.25 27.60
N GLU A 575 20.04 18.63 28.44
CA GLU A 575 20.32 18.10 29.77
C GLU A 575 19.23 17.05 30.06
N ASN A 576 19.43 16.21 31.06
CA ASN A 576 18.40 15.28 31.47
C ASN A 576 17.27 16.04 32.18
N PRO A 577 15.99 15.91 31.75
CA PRO A 577 14.90 16.66 32.34
C PRO A 577 14.46 16.01 33.65
N GLY A 578 14.91 16.54 34.79
CA GLY A 578 14.50 16.05 36.12
C GLY A 578 12.98 16.11 36.41
N GLU A 579 12.22 16.81 35.56
CA GLU A 579 10.76 16.66 35.43
C GLU A 579 10.32 16.91 33.97
N ILE A 580 9.23 16.26 33.55
CA ILE A 580 8.57 16.56 32.27
C ILE A 580 7.30 17.35 32.53
N ASN A 581 7.33 18.62 32.12
CA ASN A 581 6.20 19.54 32.10
C ASN A 581 6.05 20.12 30.69
N LEU A 582 4.87 20.02 30.08
CA LEU A 582 4.59 20.53 28.74
C LEU A 582 3.40 21.49 28.77
N ASN A 583 3.45 22.50 27.91
CA ASN A 583 2.34 23.38 27.58
C ASN A 583 2.44 23.64 26.07
N TYR A 584 1.45 23.18 25.31
CA TYR A 584 1.42 23.35 23.86
C TYR A 584 -0.02 23.50 23.34
N GLU A 585 -0.17 24.12 22.17
CA GLU A 585 -1.47 24.32 21.52
C GLU A 585 -1.65 23.37 20.33
N VAL A 586 -2.89 22.96 20.10
CA VAL A 586 -3.34 22.28 18.88
C VAL A 586 -4.53 23.07 18.34
N GLY A 587 -4.31 23.81 17.25
CA GLY A 587 -5.38 24.55 16.57
C GLY A 587 -6.11 23.69 15.54
N PHE A 588 -7.29 24.15 15.12
CA PHE A 588 -8.08 23.51 14.06
C PHE A 588 -7.27 23.19 12.78
N ASN A 589 -6.42 24.13 12.34
CA ASN A 589 -5.56 23.98 11.15
C ASN A 589 -4.34 23.06 11.34
N ASP A 590 -4.03 22.65 12.58
CA ASP A 590 -2.94 21.72 12.89
C ASP A 590 -3.38 20.26 12.86
N MET A 591 -4.70 20.02 12.81
CA MET A 591 -5.31 18.72 12.62
C MET A 591 -5.60 18.51 11.13
N SER A 592 -5.03 17.46 10.55
CA SER A 592 -5.01 17.31 9.10
C SER A 592 -6.39 17.09 8.44
N HIS A 593 -7.44 16.69 9.20
CA HIS A 593 -8.70 16.15 8.66
C HIS A 593 -9.51 17.15 7.83
N TYR A 594 -9.27 18.44 8.08
CA TYR A 594 -10.05 19.53 7.51
C TYR A 594 -9.46 20.09 6.20
N ASP A 595 -8.26 19.66 5.79
CA ASP A 595 -7.57 20.12 4.56
C ASP A 595 -8.06 19.41 3.27
N SER A 596 -9.24 18.75 3.34
CA SER A 596 -9.86 18.01 2.23
C SER A 596 -11.10 18.72 1.69
N PRO A 597 -11.24 18.88 0.36
CA PRO A 597 -12.49 19.37 -0.24
C PRO A 597 -13.70 18.49 0.11
N TYR A 598 -13.50 17.20 0.40
CA TYR A 598 -14.59 16.28 0.72
C TYR A 598 -15.19 16.50 2.11
N SER A 599 -14.41 16.96 3.10
CA SER A 599 -14.93 17.31 4.43
C SER A 599 -15.81 18.57 4.40
N LEU A 600 -15.64 19.44 3.39
CA LEU A 600 -16.47 20.63 3.18
C LEU A 600 -17.75 20.36 2.36
N ILE A 601 -17.87 19.19 1.71
CA ILE A 601 -18.98 18.85 0.80
C ILE A 601 -19.83 17.69 1.37
N PHE A 602 -19.50 17.17 2.56
CA PHE A 602 -20.12 15.96 3.11
C PHE A 602 -21.57 16.19 3.56
N ASN A 603 -22.53 15.76 2.74
CA ASN A 603 -23.95 15.97 2.97
C ASN A 603 -24.54 14.84 3.84
N MET A 604 -24.64 15.06 5.16
CA MET A 604 -25.19 14.10 6.16
C MET A 604 -26.64 13.63 5.93
N LYS A 605 -27.29 14.02 4.83
CA LYS A 605 -28.71 13.72 4.58
C LYS A 605 -28.99 12.24 4.28
N ASN A 606 -28.00 11.51 3.73
CA ASN A 606 -28.09 10.08 3.42
C ASN A 606 -27.04 9.29 4.23
N LEU A 607 -27.48 8.63 5.31
CA LEU A 607 -26.65 7.85 6.26
C LEU A 607 -26.07 6.52 5.70
N THR A 608 -25.81 6.44 4.39
CA THR A 608 -25.27 5.24 3.72
C THR A 608 -23.77 5.29 3.46
N ASP A 609 -23.15 6.46 3.51
CA ASP A 609 -21.72 6.65 3.22
C ASP A 609 -20.92 6.81 4.52
N SER A 610 -20.05 5.84 4.80
CA SER A 610 -19.39 5.66 6.10
C SER A 610 -18.20 6.58 6.37
N TYR A 611 -18.11 7.76 5.75
CA TYR A 611 -17.16 8.80 6.15
C TYR A 611 -17.79 9.59 7.32
N MET A 612 -17.94 8.94 8.45
CA MET A 612 -18.31 9.64 9.67
C MET A 612 -17.09 10.50 10.06
N PHE A 613 -17.24 11.82 10.07
CA PHE A 613 -16.62 12.62 11.13
C PHE A 613 -16.86 11.85 12.42
N ALA A 614 -15.84 11.63 13.25
CA ALA A 614 -15.98 10.91 14.51
C ALA A 614 -17.27 11.42 15.18
N PRO A 615 -18.33 10.60 15.25
CA PRO A 615 -19.54 11.01 15.93
C PRO A 615 -19.11 11.42 17.32
N CYS A 616 -19.72 12.46 17.91
CA CYS A 616 -19.46 12.82 19.29
C CYS A 616 -19.92 11.65 20.21
N TYR A 617 -19.14 10.57 20.24
CA TYR A 617 -19.41 9.30 20.92
C TYR A 617 -19.08 9.49 22.39
N SER A 618 -19.93 10.25 23.06
CA SER A 618 -19.95 10.35 24.51
C SER A 618 -20.36 9.00 25.10
N PHE A 619 -19.44 8.32 25.79
CA PHE A 619 -19.83 7.39 26.84
C PHE A 619 -20.13 8.22 28.11
N PRO A 620 -21.12 7.85 28.94
CA PRO A 620 -21.72 8.75 29.93
C PRO A 620 -20.86 9.02 31.20
N ASP A 621 -19.55 8.79 31.13
CA ASP A 621 -18.65 8.67 32.29
C ASP A 621 -17.71 9.89 32.48
N THR A 622 -17.87 10.95 31.67
CA THR A 622 -17.30 12.27 31.98
C THR A 622 -18.18 12.95 33.02
N VAL A 623 -17.59 13.52 34.07
CA VAL A 623 -18.32 14.24 35.12
C VAL A 623 -17.98 15.73 35.14
N ASP A 624 -18.96 16.55 35.51
CA ASP A 624 -18.68 17.95 35.86
C ASP A 624 -17.83 17.97 37.15
N GLU A 625 -16.74 18.74 37.16
CA GLU A 625 -15.76 18.74 38.25
C GLU A 625 -16.35 19.28 39.57
N LYS A 626 -17.36 20.15 39.50
CA LYS A 626 -17.99 20.78 40.66
C LYS A 626 -19.22 20.03 41.13
N GLU A 627 -20.08 19.60 40.20
CA GLU A 627 -21.33 18.91 40.54
C GLU A 627 -21.17 17.39 40.73
N GLY A 628 -20.11 16.79 40.19
CA GLY A 628 -19.88 15.34 40.20
C GLY A 628 -20.90 14.52 39.40
N LYS A 629 -21.82 15.18 38.68
CA LYS A 629 -22.83 14.56 37.82
C LYS A 629 -22.22 14.25 36.45
N SER A 630 -22.68 13.19 35.81
CA SER A 630 -22.34 12.92 34.40
C SER A 630 -22.69 14.12 33.51
N VAL A 631 -21.71 14.59 32.73
CA VAL A 631 -21.96 15.49 31.60
C VAL A 631 -22.77 14.70 30.58
N LEU A 632 -24.07 14.98 30.52
CA LEU A 632 -24.97 14.19 29.69
C LEU A 632 -24.61 14.36 28.20
N PRO A 633 -24.57 13.25 27.43
CA PRO A 633 -24.63 13.29 25.98
C PRO A 633 -25.72 14.25 25.49
N PRO A 634 -25.54 14.92 24.34
CA PRO A 634 -26.66 15.60 23.70
C PRO A 634 -27.73 14.54 23.41
N LYS A 635 -29.00 14.81 23.75
CA LYS A 635 -30.12 13.86 23.57
C LYS A 635 -30.30 13.38 22.12
N GLU A 636 -29.65 14.04 21.16
CA GLU A 636 -29.64 13.76 19.73
C GLU A 636 -28.64 12.64 19.34
N PHE A 637 -27.71 12.25 20.23
CA PHE A 637 -26.74 11.16 20.01
C PHE A 637 -27.34 9.77 20.20
N GLY A 638 -28.34 9.47 19.37
CA GLY A 638 -28.66 8.09 19.01
C GLY A 638 -27.60 7.52 18.04
N ILE A 639 -27.55 6.20 17.91
CA ILE A 639 -26.70 5.51 16.93
C ILE A 639 -27.11 5.97 15.51
N GLY A 640 -26.32 6.87 14.90
CA GLY A 640 -26.61 7.51 13.61
C GLY A 640 -27.29 8.90 13.68
N GLY A 641 -27.26 9.57 14.84
CA GLY A 641 -27.97 10.83 15.09
C GLY A 641 -27.45 12.05 14.33
N ARG A 642 -28.37 12.88 13.83
CA ARG A 642 -28.08 14.23 13.32
C ARG A 642 -27.86 15.17 14.50
N THR A 643 -26.71 15.84 14.56
CA THR A 643 -26.56 17.06 15.35
C THR A 643 -27.39 18.18 14.75
N SER A 644 -28.15 18.92 15.56
CA SER A 644 -29.02 20.02 15.11
C SER A 644 -28.26 21.29 14.66
N GLY A 645 -27.48 21.17 13.57
CA GLY A 645 -26.64 22.26 13.03
C GLY A 645 -25.33 22.47 13.78
N LEU A 646 -24.89 21.47 14.56
CA LEU A 646 -23.64 21.49 15.32
C LEU A 646 -22.61 20.53 14.72
N TYR A 647 -21.34 20.91 14.81
CA TYR A 647 -20.21 20.24 14.21
C TYR A 647 -19.23 19.85 15.33
N CYS A 648 -18.88 18.56 15.40
CA CYS A 648 -17.94 18.02 16.38
C CYS A 648 -16.50 18.46 16.04
N HIS A 649 -15.73 18.93 17.02
CA HIS A 649 -14.28 19.10 16.93
C HIS A 649 -13.60 18.56 18.18
N SER A 650 -12.57 17.74 17.99
CA SER A 650 -11.92 16.96 19.06
C SER A 650 -10.42 16.88 18.89
N ILE A 651 -9.75 16.68 20.02
CA ILE A 651 -8.39 16.17 20.10
C ILE A 651 -8.45 14.67 20.45
N ARG A 652 -7.82 13.83 19.61
CA ARG A 652 -7.77 12.37 19.77
C ARG A 652 -6.36 11.95 20.15
N PHE A 653 -6.22 11.28 21.29
CA PHE A 653 -4.94 10.79 21.80
C PHE A 653 -4.81 9.29 21.57
N ARG A 654 -3.82 8.90 20.77
CA ARG A 654 -3.49 7.49 20.50
C ARG A 654 -2.52 6.91 21.53
N LEU A 655 -1.58 7.73 21.97
CA LEU A 655 -0.55 7.42 22.97
C LEU A 655 -0.48 8.60 23.93
N LEU A 656 -0.87 8.37 25.18
CA LEU A 656 -0.73 9.29 26.29
C LEU A 656 0.37 8.73 27.18
N PHE A 657 1.37 9.54 27.51
CA PHE A 657 2.34 9.19 28.56
C PHE A 657 1.64 9.11 29.91
N LYS A 658 2.18 8.31 30.84
CA LYS A 658 1.69 8.29 32.22
C LYS A 658 1.80 9.70 32.84
N GLY A 659 0.81 10.11 33.62
CA GLY A 659 0.82 11.37 34.38
C GLY A 659 -0.49 12.15 34.28
N SER A 660 -0.44 13.40 34.73
CA SER A 660 -1.59 14.30 34.84
C SER A 660 -1.74 15.18 33.60
N TYR A 661 -2.96 15.26 33.06
CA TYR A 661 -3.30 16.09 31.90
C TYR A 661 -4.37 17.12 32.23
N ARG A 662 -4.22 18.29 31.63
CA ARG A 662 -5.24 19.33 31.59
C ARG A 662 -5.35 19.87 30.17
N ILE A 663 -6.55 19.95 29.62
CA ILE A 663 -6.82 20.46 28.28
C ILE A 663 -7.79 21.61 28.39
N ARG A 664 -7.33 22.82 28.08
CA ARG A 664 -8.19 24.00 27.98
C ARG A 664 -8.66 24.16 26.53
N VAL A 665 -9.96 24.36 26.34
CA VAL A 665 -10.53 24.78 25.06
C VAL A 665 -10.49 26.29 25.00
N GLU A 666 -9.73 26.86 24.05
CA GLU A 666 -9.65 28.30 23.86
C GLU A 666 -10.51 28.73 22.67
N ASN A 667 -11.09 29.93 22.79
CA ASN A 667 -12.08 30.50 21.86
C ASN A 667 -13.37 29.67 21.73
N LEU A 668 -13.69 28.85 22.75
CA LEU A 668 -15.04 28.33 22.89
C LEU A 668 -15.98 29.52 23.20
N PRO A 669 -17.10 29.69 22.46
CA PRO A 669 -18.04 30.79 22.73
C PRO A 669 -18.87 30.52 24.00
N ASP A 670 -19.59 31.51 24.51
CA ASP A 670 -20.53 31.31 25.61
C ASP A 670 -21.75 30.47 25.17
N ASP A 671 -22.18 29.47 25.96
CA ASP A 671 -23.33 28.60 25.61
C ASP A 671 -24.70 29.15 26.02
N SER A 672 -25.02 30.39 25.62
CA SER A 672 -26.30 31.03 25.93
C SER A 672 -27.54 30.27 25.42
N ASP A 673 -27.37 29.53 24.33
CA ASP A 673 -28.46 28.84 23.62
C ASP A 673 -28.62 27.37 24.08
N GLY A 674 -27.71 26.85 24.91
CA GLY A 674 -27.66 25.42 25.20
C GLY A 674 -27.37 24.58 23.94
N LEU A 675 -26.49 25.07 23.07
CA LEU A 675 -26.09 24.48 21.79
C LEU A 675 -24.62 24.03 21.76
N GLN A 676 -23.90 24.10 22.88
CA GLN A 676 -22.53 23.60 22.97
C GLN A 676 -22.47 22.35 23.84
N ARG A 677 -21.70 21.38 23.38
CA ARG A 677 -21.72 20.04 23.98
C ARG A 677 -20.34 19.45 24.02
N VAL A 678 -19.81 19.34 25.23
CA VAL A 678 -18.57 18.65 25.52
C VAL A 678 -18.82 17.14 25.50
N TYR A 679 -17.89 16.39 24.93
CA TYR A 679 -17.96 14.94 24.85
C TYR A 679 -16.60 14.29 25.04
N SER A 680 -16.60 13.09 25.61
CA SER A 680 -15.45 12.19 25.59
C SER A 680 -15.90 10.73 25.49
N ASN A 681 -15.08 9.91 24.86
CA ASN A 681 -15.22 8.45 24.87
C ASN A 681 -14.47 7.78 26.05
N MET A 682 -13.92 8.56 26.99
CA MET A 682 -13.16 8.08 28.15
C MET A 682 -13.93 8.27 29.46
N ALA A 683 -13.80 7.29 30.35
CA ALA A 683 -14.20 7.42 31.75
C ALA A 683 -13.11 8.14 32.58
N GLY A 684 -13.50 8.77 33.68
CA GLY A 684 -12.58 9.42 34.63
C GLY A 684 -12.15 10.85 34.23
N TYR A 685 -12.75 11.39 33.16
CA TYR A 685 -12.54 12.77 32.73
C TYR A 685 -13.41 13.72 33.55
N LYS A 686 -12.81 14.82 34.02
CA LYS A 686 -13.49 15.89 34.76
C LYS A 686 -13.53 17.15 33.91
N TRP A 687 -14.73 17.71 33.70
CA TRP A 687 -14.92 18.96 32.97
C TRP A 687 -15.27 20.10 33.91
N ASP A 688 -14.50 21.19 33.86
CA ASP A 688 -14.84 22.46 34.50
C ASP A 688 -15.38 23.43 33.44
N SER A 689 -16.68 23.71 33.53
CA SER A 689 -17.44 24.56 32.63
C SER A 689 -17.22 26.06 32.84
N GLU A 690 -16.55 26.50 33.92
CA GLU A 690 -16.18 27.91 34.12
C GLU A 690 -14.82 28.28 33.51
N THR A 691 -13.93 27.30 33.32
CA THR A 691 -12.58 27.53 32.79
C THR A 691 -12.33 26.87 31.43
N ASP A 692 -13.38 26.29 30.85
CA ASP A 692 -13.38 25.47 29.63
C ASP A 692 -12.28 24.40 29.64
N THR A 693 -12.15 23.71 30.77
CA THR A 693 -10.99 22.88 31.06
C THR A 693 -11.38 21.45 31.41
N LEU A 694 -10.79 20.51 30.68
CA LEU A 694 -10.80 19.09 31.01
C LEU A 694 -9.58 18.73 31.85
N SER A 695 -9.74 17.94 32.90
CA SER A 695 -8.64 17.35 33.66
C SER A 695 -8.80 15.82 33.77
N PHE A 696 -7.71 15.07 33.64
CA PHE A 696 -7.67 13.62 33.87
C PHE A 696 -6.28 13.12 34.27
N GLU A 697 -6.24 12.00 34.99
CA GLU A 697 -5.01 11.26 35.29
C GLU A 697 -4.91 10.05 34.38
N ASN A 698 -3.73 9.82 33.80
CA ASN A 698 -3.46 8.69 32.93
C ASN A 698 -2.47 7.72 33.59
N PRO A 699 -2.91 6.54 34.09
CA PRO A 699 -2.07 5.62 34.85
C PRO A 699 -1.07 4.81 34.01
N THR A 700 -1.23 4.74 32.69
CA THR A 700 -0.42 3.89 31.79
C THR A 700 -0.05 4.62 30.49
N THR A 701 0.99 4.16 29.78
CA THR A 701 1.37 4.74 28.47
C THR A 701 0.35 4.47 27.33
N MET A 702 -0.78 3.81 27.63
CA MET A 702 -1.82 3.47 26.66
C MET A 702 -3.22 3.48 27.30
N ILE A 703 -3.96 4.57 27.06
CA ILE A 703 -5.43 4.54 26.99
C ILE A 703 -5.85 5.39 25.76
N PRO A 704 -6.40 4.80 24.69
CA PRO A 704 -6.69 5.52 23.45
C PRO A 704 -8.03 6.27 23.54
N GLY A 705 -7.99 7.60 23.52
CA GLY A 705 -9.12 8.47 23.88
C GLY A 705 -9.38 9.64 22.95
N GLU A 706 -10.57 10.21 23.07
CA GLU A 706 -11.01 11.40 22.36
C GLU A 706 -11.72 12.35 23.33
N PHE A 707 -11.38 13.62 23.26
CA PHE A 707 -12.08 14.72 23.91
C PHE A 707 -12.46 15.76 22.88
N GLY A 708 -13.69 16.28 22.92
CA GLY A 708 -14.08 17.35 22.01
C GLY A 708 -15.29 18.14 22.45
N VAL A 709 -15.63 19.12 21.61
CA VAL A 709 -16.79 19.99 21.77
C VAL A 709 -17.54 20.09 20.44
N ALA A 710 -18.87 20.00 20.49
CA ALA A 710 -19.73 20.33 19.36
C ALA A 710 -20.17 21.80 19.43
N THR A 711 -20.02 22.54 18.33
CA THR A 711 -20.43 23.94 18.22
C THR A 711 -20.84 24.31 16.78
N LYS A 712 -21.23 25.56 16.51
CA LYS A 712 -21.62 26.02 15.16
C LYS A 712 -20.38 26.15 14.26
N GLU A 713 -20.47 25.74 12.98
CA GLU A 713 -19.36 25.69 12.01
C GLU A 713 -18.45 26.93 12.00
N LYS A 714 -19.05 28.12 12.04
CA LYS A 714 -18.35 29.42 12.02
C LYS A 714 -17.39 29.66 13.19
N TYR A 715 -17.45 28.86 14.26
CA TYR A 715 -16.56 28.97 15.42
C TYR A 715 -15.43 27.92 15.39
N LEU A 716 -15.52 26.89 14.54
CA LEU A 716 -14.51 25.85 14.44
C LEU A 716 -13.10 26.35 14.07
N PRO A 717 -12.90 27.29 13.12
CA PRO A 717 -11.56 27.68 12.69
C PRO A 717 -10.72 28.35 13.78
N ASP A 718 -11.39 28.97 14.77
CA ASP A 718 -10.75 29.70 15.86
C ASP A 718 -10.55 28.84 17.12
N LEU A 719 -11.19 27.66 17.21
CA LEU A 719 -11.01 26.74 18.33
C LEU A 719 -9.57 26.23 18.42
N LYS A 720 -9.10 26.11 19.67
CA LYS A 720 -7.81 25.50 20.00
C LYS A 720 -7.92 24.65 21.26
N PHE A 721 -7.16 23.57 21.31
CA PHE A 721 -6.91 22.83 22.54
C PHE A 721 -5.51 23.18 23.06
N ARG A 722 -5.42 23.89 24.18
CA ARG A 722 -4.15 24.09 24.91
C ARG A 722 -3.97 22.94 25.90
N VAL A 723 -3.00 22.08 25.63
CA VAL A 723 -2.70 20.88 26.42
C VAL A 723 -1.56 21.19 27.38
N PHE A 724 -1.83 20.96 28.66
CA PHE A 724 -0.85 20.94 29.74
C PHE A 724 -0.65 19.48 30.16
N TYR A 725 0.61 19.07 30.29
CA TYR A 725 0.98 17.75 30.79
C TYR A 725 2.02 17.89 31.88
N LYS A 726 1.87 17.11 32.95
CA LYS A 726 2.83 16.95 34.03
C LYS A 726 3.07 15.45 34.27
N HIS A 727 4.33 15.05 34.23
CA HIS A 727 4.77 13.77 34.77
C HIS A 727 4.83 13.84 36.30
N ASP A 728 4.45 12.75 36.97
CA ASP A 728 4.44 12.62 38.43
C ASP A 728 5.82 12.30 39.00
#